data_AF-A0A1D6H7V2-F1
#
_entry.id   AF-A0A1D6H7V2-F1
#
_cell.length_a   1.000
_cell.length_b   1.000
_cell.length_c   1.000
_cell.angle_alpha   90.00
_cell.angle_beta   90.00
_cell.angle_gamma   90.00
#
_symmetry.space_group_name_H-M   'P 1'
#
loop_
_entity.id
_entity.type
_entity.pdbx_description
1 polymer ?
#
loop_
_entity_poly.entity_id
_entity_poly.type
_entity_poly.pdbx_seq_one_letter_code
_entity_poly.pdbx_strand_id
1 'polypeptide(L)'
;MGEDVLSVFEHAIKVLSCKDDLVDSRENEEIFLQVDSAQMEHIFSTLVDHLQIQEAYNIFVLNPKPIGKRINYGYRKGFSESEINLLRENKTLQARILQSKSDNKLFLDIEKGVNRRPLYESHPLSSFSWTRTDSMDMGDWSKKCKEALSKFELLKEGKSKEDIVYEKAVQILHGTKDEVHDIVQSALKSSDLKGLHAQCLTDIWIGRERFAFVDLSAGPFAWGPSVGGDGVRTELSLPNVAKTVGAVAEVTEEEAEEKLQDTIRERFSSFGEDYHAVDILLAEIDVYELFAFKHCVGRRIQLALCKELDERMHDLKKELEGYNTGDFDETNKKKALDALKRMESWNLFRDTSVEHHSYTVAHDSFLAQLGSMLWGSMRHVIAPSASHRVYHYYEKLSFQLYFVTREKVRSIKQLPVNVKSIRESLNSVLLHHQNSMFSQNMLSLSEDPSLMMAFSMARRAAAVPLLLVNGTYKSTVSTYLDSAILQHQLQKLNEHNSLKGRHSNHRSTLEVPIFWFIHNEPILLDKHYQAKALSNMVVVVQSDDDSWESHLQCNGRPILWDLRKPVKAAIAATAEYVSGLLPPHLVYSHAHETAIEDWTWSVGCNPSAVTSEGSQLSEFQQDVIARNYIITSVEESIQVINSAIQQLVIERTTEKGFKIFKAHESKMVEKYNAVVSLWRRVSAMSKGLRYGDAVKLMSMLEDASNGFSSAVNSTISSLHPVQCTRERKVDVQLDLTTLPAFLAVFLLLWFLLRPRRPKPKIN
;
A
#
# COMPACT_ATOMS: atom_id res chain seq x y z
N MET A 1 0.58 13.77 23.11
CA MET A 1 1.22 15.10 22.93
C MET A 1 0.25 16.14 23.49
N GLY A 2 0.70 17.08 24.32
CA GLY A 2 -0.21 17.98 25.05
C GLY A 2 -0.97 18.99 24.19
N GLU A 3 -1.81 19.83 24.82
CA GLU A 3 -2.62 20.89 24.17
C GLU A 3 -1.78 21.85 23.31
N ASP A 4 -0.52 22.08 23.68
CA ASP A 4 0.39 22.97 22.95
C ASP A 4 0.67 22.51 21.52
N VAL A 5 0.75 21.21 21.25
CA VAL A 5 0.98 20.68 19.91
C VAL A 5 -0.31 20.76 19.09
N LEU A 6 -1.44 20.39 19.69
CA LEU A 6 -2.74 20.50 19.02
C LEU A 6 -3.04 21.95 18.63
N SER A 7 -2.75 22.91 19.51
CA SER A 7 -2.95 24.34 19.23
C SER A 7 -2.11 24.86 18.05
N VAL A 8 -0.94 24.26 17.77
CA VAL A 8 -0.14 24.59 16.58
C VAL A 8 -0.89 24.15 15.33
N PHE A 9 -1.41 22.92 15.31
CA PHE A 9 -2.14 22.40 14.15
C PHE A 9 -3.49 23.12 13.95
N GLU A 10 -4.20 23.46 15.03
CA GLU A 10 -5.41 24.30 14.96
C GLU A 10 -5.10 25.68 14.35
N HIS A 11 -4.01 26.33 14.78
CA HIS A 11 -3.57 27.61 14.21
C HIS A 11 -3.11 27.45 12.76
N ALA A 12 -2.39 26.38 12.44
CA ALA A 12 -1.92 26.08 11.09
C ALA A 12 -3.09 25.85 10.13
N ILE A 13 -4.09 25.06 10.52
CA ILE A 13 -5.31 24.83 9.73
C ILE A 13 -5.96 26.17 9.41
N LYS A 14 -6.14 27.05 10.40
CA LYS A 14 -6.72 28.38 10.18
C LYS A 14 -5.90 29.23 9.20
N VAL A 15 -4.59 29.33 9.39
CA VAL A 15 -3.69 30.22 8.62
C VAL A 15 -3.40 29.69 7.20
N LEU A 16 -3.32 28.38 7.05
CA LEU A 16 -3.05 27.71 5.78
C LEU A 16 -4.32 27.42 4.97
N SER A 17 -5.49 27.63 5.55
CA SER A 17 -6.77 27.49 4.85
C SER A 17 -7.04 28.66 3.89
N CYS A 18 -7.73 28.35 2.80
CA CYS A 18 -8.38 29.32 1.92
C CYS A 18 -9.71 28.75 1.41
N LYS A 19 -10.63 29.60 0.94
CA LYS A 19 -11.92 29.13 0.39
C LYS A 19 -11.68 28.23 -0.82
N ASP A 20 -12.35 27.08 -0.86
CA ASP A 20 -12.29 26.17 -2.02
C ASP A 20 -13.01 26.78 -3.24
N ASP A 21 -14.18 27.38 -3.02
CA ASP A 21 -14.91 28.18 -4.00
C ASP A 21 -14.74 29.67 -3.72
N LEU A 22 -14.06 30.38 -4.64
CA LEU A 22 -13.84 31.82 -4.58
C LEU A 22 -15.10 32.63 -4.92
N VAL A 23 -16.10 32.04 -5.59
CA VAL A 23 -17.32 32.73 -6.04
C VAL A 23 -18.41 32.70 -4.97
N ASP A 24 -18.35 31.75 -4.05
CA ASP A 24 -19.40 31.57 -3.05
C ASP A 24 -19.44 32.71 -2.01
N SER A 25 -20.49 33.51 -2.13
CA SER A 25 -20.86 34.63 -1.26
C SER A 25 -22.13 34.35 -0.44
N ARG A 26 -22.68 33.14 -0.49
CA ARG A 26 -23.95 32.81 0.17
C ARG A 26 -23.72 32.56 1.65
N GLU A 27 -24.38 33.35 2.50
CA GLU A 27 -24.27 33.27 3.97
C GLU A 27 -24.92 31.99 4.57
N ASN A 28 -25.66 31.21 3.77
CA ASN A 28 -26.52 30.13 4.26
C ASN A 28 -26.04 28.70 3.94
N GLU A 29 -24.99 28.49 3.15
CA GLU A 29 -24.46 27.16 2.77
C GLU A 29 -23.20 26.77 3.60
N GLU A 30 -22.85 25.48 3.61
CA GLU A 30 -21.62 24.98 4.23
C GLU A 30 -20.39 25.49 3.46
N ILE A 31 -19.48 26.18 4.15
CA ILE A 31 -18.27 26.71 3.55
C ILE A 31 -17.19 25.64 3.59
N PHE A 32 -16.66 25.27 2.42
CA PHE A 32 -15.50 24.40 2.31
C PHE A 32 -14.19 25.19 2.19
N LEU A 33 -13.24 24.87 3.04
CA LEU A 33 -11.89 25.39 3.01
C LEU A 33 -10.89 24.33 2.53
N GLN A 34 -9.94 24.73 1.69
CA GLN A 34 -8.78 23.92 1.36
C GLN A 34 -7.58 24.37 2.19
N VAL A 35 -6.92 23.43 2.85
CA VAL A 35 -5.68 23.63 3.61
C VAL A 35 -4.52 23.18 2.74
N ASP A 36 -3.48 24.02 2.63
CA ASP A 36 -2.27 23.71 1.87
C ASP A 36 -1.51 22.52 2.51
N SER A 37 -1.59 21.36 1.86
CA SER A 37 -0.97 20.15 2.39
C SER A 37 0.56 20.18 2.31
N ALA A 38 1.18 20.95 1.40
CA ALA A 38 2.63 21.03 1.30
C ALA A 38 3.24 21.79 2.49
N GLN A 39 2.60 22.89 2.90
CA GLN A 39 3.01 23.62 4.11
C GLN A 39 2.71 22.81 5.39
N MET A 40 1.59 22.08 5.42
CA MET A 40 1.27 21.18 6.53
C MET A 40 2.29 20.03 6.66
N GLU A 41 2.72 19.46 5.53
CA GLU A 41 3.76 18.42 5.47
C GLU A 41 5.08 18.92 6.05
N HIS A 42 5.46 20.19 5.79
CA HIS A 42 6.65 20.81 6.38
C HIS A 42 6.55 20.89 7.92
N ILE A 43 5.40 21.27 8.46
CA ILE A 43 5.17 21.31 9.92
C ILE A 43 5.34 19.91 10.54
N PHE A 44 4.73 18.88 9.94
CA PHE A 44 4.88 17.50 10.41
C PHE A 44 6.32 17.00 10.32
N SER A 45 7.03 17.31 9.23
CA SER A 45 8.43 16.95 9.07
C SER A 45 9.29 17.58 10.17
N THR A 46 9.04 18.86 10.53
CA THR A 46 9.75 19.49 11.66
C THR A 46 9.42 18.86 13.01
N LEU A 47 8.20 18.32 13.18
CA LEU A 47 7.79 17.61 14.38
C LEU A 47 8.50 16.26 14.50
N VAL A 48 8.55 15.48 13.40
CA VAL A 48 9.30 14.22 13.32
C VAL A 48 10.78 14.47 13.64
N ASP A 49 11.35 15.56 13.11
CA ASP A 49 12.74 15.93 13.37
C ASP A 49 12.98 16.36 14.81
N HIS A 50 12.09 17.15 15.40
CA HIS A 50 12.18 17.58 16.80
C HIS A 50 12.09 16.40 17.77
N LEU A 51 11.23 15.41 17.47
CA LEU A 51 11.04 14.22 18.28
C LEU A 51 12.10 13.14 18.04
N GLN A 52 12.87 13.23 16.95
CA GLN A 52 13.88 12.26 16.53
C GLN A 52 13.32 10.87 16.25
N ILE A 53 12.17 10.83 15.58
CA ILE A 53 11.44 9.60 15.24
C ILE A 53 11.55 9.26 13.74
N GLN A 54 12.66 9.66 13.09
CA GLN A 54 12.92 9.38 11.67
C GLN A 54 13.16 7.88 11.40
N GLU A 55 13.62 7.14 12.40
CA GLU A 55 13.82 5.69 12.35
C GLU A 55 12.55 4.89 12.71
N ALA A 56 11.37 5.52 12.63
CA ALA A 56 10.07 4.90 12.85
C ALA A 56 9.07 5.22 11.73
N TYR A 57 8.02 4.41 11.63
CA TYR A 57 6.84 4.72 10.83
C TYR A 57 5.84 5.50 11.68
N ASN A 58 5.56 6.74 11.28
CA ASN A 58 4.78 7.66 12.10
C ASN A 58 3.37 7.85 11.52
N ILE A 59 2.33 7.51 12.28
CA ILE A 59 0.94 7.82 11.92
C ILE A 59 0.40 8.81 12.96
N PHE A 60 0.19 10.06 12.55
CA PHE A 60 -0.37 11.09 13.41
C PHE A 60 -1.90 11.09 13.30
N VAL A 61 -2.61 11.02 14.42
CA VAL A 61 -4.08 11.14 14.45
C VAL A 61 -4.42 12.44 15.16
N LEU A 62 -5.10 13.34 14.45
CA LEU A 62 -5.49 14.66 14.92
C LEU A 62 -7.01 14.68 15.18
N ASN A 63 -7.41 15.45 16.18
CA ASN A 63 -8.81 15.79 16.45
C ASN A 63 -8.88 17.26 16.87
N PRO A 64 -8.55 18.21 15.96
CA PRO A 64 -8.55 19.64 16.23
C PRO A 64 -9.98 20.14 16.43
N LYS A 65 -10.12 21.27 17.14
CA LYS A 65 -11.42 21.92 17.30
C LYS A 65 -11.98 22.39 15.94
N PRO A 66 -13.30 22.25 15.70
CA PRO A 66 -13.94 22.79 14.51
C PRO A 66 -13.72 24.30 14.39
N ILE A 67 -13.43 24.78 13.18
CA ILE A 67 -13.23 26.22 12.90
C ILE A 67 -14.55 27.00 13.10
N GLY A 68 -15.68 26.37 12.79
CA GLY A 68 -17.03 26.92 12.98
C GLY A 68 -18.10 25.87 12.67
N LYS A 69 -19.36 26.14 13.06
CA LYS A 69 -20.47 25.17 12.95
C LYS A 69 -20.86 24.77 11.52
N ARG A 70 -20.46 25.56 10.50
CA ARG A 70 -20.78 25.33 9.07
C ARG A 70 -19.54 25.44 8.18
N ILE A 71 -18.36 25.19 8.75
CA ILE A 71 -17.09 25.31 8.04
C ILE A 71 -16.44 23.94 8.03
N ASN A 72 -16.42 23.32 6.86
CA ASN A 72 -15.71 22.07 6.62
C ASN A 72 -14.38 22.39 5.96
N TYR A 73 -13.38 21.55 6.18
CA TYR A 73 -12.07 21.73 5.54
C TYR A 73 -11.45 20.39 5.16
N GLY A 74 -10.52 20.44 4.21
CA GLY A 74 -9.71 19.32 3.79
C GLY A 74 -8.36 19.74 3.26
N TYR A 75 -7.48 18.77 3.07
CA TYR A 75 -6.11 18.97 2.63
C TYR A 75 -6.01 18.77 1.12
N ARG A 76 -5.31 19.68 0.44
CA ARG A 76 -5.01 19.58 -0.99
C ARG A 76 -3.65 20.19 -1.29
N LYS A 77 -2.93 19.58 -2.24
CA LYS A 77 -1.77 20.20 -2.89
C LYS A 77 -2.17 20.78 -4.25
N GLY A 78 -1.70 21.99 -4.57
CA GLY A 78 -2.07 22.67 -5.81
C GLY A 78 -3.38 23.44 -5.67
N PHE A 79 -4.09 23.66 -6.78
CA PHE A 79 -5.19 24.62 -6.87
C PHE A 79 -6.59 23.99 -6.77
N SER A 80 -7.57 24.78 -6.33
CA SER A 80 -8.99 24.47 -6.50
C SER A 80 -9.48 24.82 -7.90
N GLU A 81 -10.65 24.30 -8.27
CA GLU A 81 -11.22 24.57 -9.59
C GLU A 81 -11.51 26.07 -9.79
N SER A 82 -11.94 26.77 -8.73
CA SER A 82 -12.20 28.21 -8.78
C SER A 82 -10.91 29.03 -8.94
N GLU A 83 -9.81 28.61 -8.31
CA GLU A 83 -8.48 29.22 -8.49
C GLU A 83 -7.94 28.98 -9.92
N ILE A 84 -8.14 27.77 -10.48
CA ILE A 84 -7.74 27.46 -11.86
C ILE A 84 -8.54 28.30 -12.86
N ASN A 85 -9.85 28.47 -12.64
CA ASN A 85 -10.70 29.31 -13.48
C ASN A 85 -10.26 30.79 -13.43
N LEU A 86 -9.95 31.32 -12.23
CA LEU A 86 -9.41 32.66 -12.08
C LEU A 86 -8.10 32.85 -12.85
N LEU A 87 -7.19 31.87 -12.77
CA LEU A 87 -5.94 31.88 -13.54
C LEU A 87 -6.23 31.82 -15.05
N ARG A 88 -7.22 31.04 -15.49
CA ARG A 88 -7.57 30.87 -16.91
C ARG A 88 -8.08 32.18 -17.53
N GLU A 89 -8.93 32.90 -16.80
CA GLU A 89 -9.54 34.17 -17.19
C GLU A 89 -8.55 35.34 -17.13
N ASN A 90 -7.71 35.40 -16.11
CA ASN A 90 -6.81 36.53 -15.87
C ASN A 90 -5.42 36.35 -16.50
N LYS A 91 -5.27 36.73 -17.76
CA LYS A 91 -3.97 36.62 -18.49
C LYS A 91 -2.87 37.53 -17.93
N THR A 92 -3.20 38.67 -17.33
CA THR A 92 -2.18 39.55 -16.73
C THR A 92 -1.58 38.92 -15.47
N LEU A 93 -2.41 38.22 -14.68
CA LEU A 93 -1.97 37.41 -13.56
C LEU A 93 -1.03 36.28 -14.00
N GLN A 94 -1.36 35.54 -15.06
CA GLN A 94 -0.47 34.51 -15.62
C GLN A 94 0.90 35.10 -16.02
N ALA A 95 0.91 36.25 -16.70
CA ALA A 95 2.15 36.91 -17.10
C ALA A 95 2.98 37.38 -15.89
N ARG A 96 2.32 37.91 -14.85
CA ARG A 96 2.95 38.29 -13.58
C ARG A 96 3.59 37.07 -12.89
N ILE A 97 2.91 35.93 -12.88
CA ILE A 97 3.42 34.67 -12.30
C ILE A 97 4.63 34.17 -13.09
N LEU A 98 4.59 34.17 -14.43
CA LEU A 98 5.70 33.71 -15.27
C LEU A 98 6.97 34.57 -15.12
N GLN A 99 6.83 35.85 -14.77
CA GLN A 99 7.94 36.77 -14.51
C GLN A 99 8.39 36.80 -13.05
N SER A 100 7.71 36.05 -12.17
CA SER A 100 8.00 36.03 -10.75
C SER A 100 9.39 35.48 -10.44
N LYS A 101 9.93 35.89 -9.29
CA LYS A 101 11.16 35.34 -8.70
C LYS A 101 10.81 34.67 -7.39
N SER A 102 11.69 33.78 -6.92
CA SER A 102 11.59 33.20 -5.58
C SER A 102 11.50 34.29 -4.52
N ASP A 103 10.53 34.18 -3.63
CA ASP A 103 10.39 35.02 -2.45
C ASP A 103 10.29 34.12 -1.20
N ASN A 104 11.33 34.15 -0.38
CA ASN A 104 11.42 33.33 0.83
C ASN A 104 10.34 33.68 1.86
N LYS A 105 9.73 34.87 1.79
CA LYS A 105 8.63 35.27 2.69
C LYS A 105 7.36 34.46 2.47
N LEU A 106 7.24 33.79 1.33
CA LEU A 106 6.09 32.96 0.98
C LEU A 106 6.18 31.55 1.56
N PHE A 107 7.25 31.17 2.26
CA PHE A 107 7.39 29.85 2.87
C PHE A 107 7.37 29.96 4.39
N LEU A 108 6.86 28.92 5.07
CA LEU A 108 6.98 28.82 6.52
C LEU A 108 8.46 28.63 6.91
N ASP A 109 9.05 29.66 7.52
CA ASP A 109 10.41 29.62 8.03
C ASP A 109 10.48 28.90 9.37
N ILE A 110 10.37 27.57 9.32
CA ILE A 110 10.54 26.67 10.46
C ILE A 110 11.77 25.82 10.19
N GLU A 111 12.88 26.14 10.87
CA GLU A 111 14.11 25.37 10.78
C GLU A 111 13.92 23.97 11.37
N LYS A 112 14.31 22.93 10.61
CA LYS A 112 14.49 21.59 11.14
C LYS A 112 15.57 21.63 12.24
N GLY A 113 15.26 21.10 13.43
CA GLY A 113 16.12 21.22 14.59
C GLY A 113 17.52 20.60 14.36
N VAL A 114 18.57 21.34 14.70
CA VAL A 114 19.95 20.80 14.73
C VAL A 114 20.06 19.78 15.87
N ASN A 115 20.35 18.52 15.54
CA ASN A 115 20.75 17.41 16.41
C ASN A 115 20.83 17.76 17.91
N ARG A 116 19.67 17.85 18.57
CA ARG A 116 19.60 17.83 20.04
C ARG A 116 19.89 16.39 20.48
N ARG A 117 20.23 16.14 21.75
CA ARG A 117 20.31 14.76 22.24
C ARG A 117 18.96 14.07 22.01
N PRO A 118 18.91 12.79 21.66
CA PRO A 118 17.64 12.09 21.57
C PRO A 118 16.91 12.26 22.89
N LEU A 119 15.65 12.74 22.81
CA LEU A 119 14.74 12.71 23.96
C LEU A 119 14.62 11.27 24.51
N TYR A 120 14.96 10.27 23.68
CA TYR A 120 14.95 8.86 23.99
C TYR A 120 16.28 8.20 23.57
N GLU A 121 17.26 8.11 24.48
CA GLU A 121 18.55 7.38 24.27
C GLU A 121 18.36 5.89 23.95
N SER A 122 17.19 5.36 24.29
CA SER A 122 16.69 4.09 23.79
C SER A 122 15.20 4.28 23.56
N HIS A 123 14.72 4.08 22.34
CA HIS A 123 13.31 3.73 22.17
C HIS A 123 13.02 2.63 23.20
N PRO A 124 11.98 2.76 24.04
CA PRO A 124 11.64 1.70 24.97
C PRO A 124 11.47 0.41 24.17
N LEU A 125 12.39 -0.52 24.35
CA LEU A 125 12.27 -1.89 23.86
C LEU A 125 11.06 -2.61 24.48
N SER A 126 10.34 -1.95 25.40
CA SER A 126 8.99 -2.34 25.81
C SER A 126 8.02 -2.10 24.66
N SER A 127 7.75 -3.20 23.98
CA SER A 127 6.78 -3.43 22.91
C SER A 127 5.39 -2.78 23.06
N PHE A 128 5.05 -2.16 24.20
CA PHE A 128 3.71 -1.62 24.48
C PHE A 128 3.65 -0.39 25.42
N SER A 129 4.76 0.31 25.74
CA SER A 129 4.68 1.45 26.68
C SER A 129 4.69 2.82 25.97
N TRP A 130 3.59 3.56 26.04
CA TRP A 130 3.54 4.97 25.66
C TRP A 130 4.13 5.81 26.80
N THR A 131 5.33 6.37 26.61
CA THR A 131 5.79 7.48 27.45
C THR A 131 5.04 8.74 27.04
N ARG A 132 4.23 9.29 27.95
CA ARG A 132 3.67 10.63 27.78
C ARG A 132 4.85 11.61 27.65
N THR A 133 5.06 12.18 26.47
CA THR A 133 5.94 13.35 26.31
C THR A 133 5.40 14.45 27.24
N ASP A 134 6.19 14.87 28.22
CA ASP A 134 5.82 15.98 29.10
C ASP A 134 5.71 17.27 28.27
N SER A 135 4.74 18.14 28.60
CA SER A 135 4.49 19.36 27.81
C SER A 135 5.71 20.30 27.73
N MET A 136 6.61 20.20 28.71
CA MET A 136 7.83 21.02 28.79
C MET A 136 8.78 20.79 27.60
N ASP A 137 8.84 19.59 27.04
CA ASP A 137 9.74 19.26 25.91
C ASP A 137 9.23 19.77 24.55
N MET A 138 7.94 20.16 24.50
CA MET A 138 7.27 20.62 23.28
C MET A 138 7.13 22.15 23.21
N GLY A 139 7.39 22.87 24.32
CA GLY A 139 7.21 24.31 24.41
C GLY A 139 8.05 25.10 23.42
N ASP A 140 9.34 24.75 23.27
CA ASP A 140 10.26 25.38 22.31
C ASP A 140 9.77 25.24 20.86
N TRP A 141 9.38 24.02 20.46
CA TRP A 141 8.93 23.72 19.10
C TRP A 141 7.58 24.39 18.82
N SER A 142 6.62 24.28 19.75
CA SER A 142 5.31 24.91 19.63
C SER A 142 5.42 26.43 19.49
N LYS A 143 6.27 27.07 20.31
CA LYS A 143 6.51 28.51 20.25
C LYS A 143 7.09 28.93 18.90
N LYS A 144 8.11 28.24 18.39
CA LYS A 144 8.71 28.51 17.07
C LYS A 144 7.68 28.39 15.95
N CYS A 145 6.87 27.33 15.97
CA CYS A 145 5.83 27.13 14.96
C CYS A 145 4.76 28.22 15.02
N LYS A 146 4.26 28.57 16.21
CA LYS A 146 3.29 29.66 16.41
C LYS A 146 3.84 31.00 15.93
N GLU A 147 5.10 31.32 16.24
CA GLU A 147 5.73 32.56 15.76
C GLU A 147 5.85 32.60 14.23
N ALA A 148 6.21 31.49 13.58
CA ALA A 148 6.25 31.39 12.12
C ALA A 148 4.85 31.53 11.50
N LEU A 149 3.84 30.86 12.07
CA LEU A 149 2.45 30.94 11.63
C LEU A 149 1.88 32.35 11.79
N SER A 150 2.12 33.03 12.91
CA SER A 150 1.69 34.42 13.11
C SER A 150 2.34 35.38 12.12
N LYS A 151 3.64 35.23 11.82
CA LYS A 151 4.30 36.03 10.77
C LYS A 151 3.67 35.79 9.40
N PHE A 152 3.33 34.54 9.11
CA PHE A 152 2.70 34.15 7.85
C PHE A 152 1.24 34.65 7.73
N GLU A 153 0.49 34.64 8.83
CA GLU A 153 -0.87 35.20 8.93
C GLU A 153 -0.88 36.70 8.61
N LEU A 154 0.05 37.47 9.21
CA LEU A 154 0.22 38.91 8.94
C LEU A 154 0.55 39.20 7.47
N LEU A 155 1.24 38.29 6.79
CA LEU A 155 1.50 38.44 5.35
C LEU A 155 0.23 38.23 4.54
N LYS A 156 -0.69 37.35 4.94
CA LYS A 156 -1.91 37.06 4.20
C LYS A 156 -3.04 38.07 4.45
N GLU A 157 -3.02 38.77 5.57
CA GLU A 157 -4.09 39.68 5.97
C GLU A 157 -4.26 40.85 4.97
N GLY A 158 -5.50 41.10 4.55
CA GLY A 158 -5.84 42.20 3.63
C GLY A 158 -5.51 41.97 2.15
N LYS A 159 -5.05 40.77 1.75
CA LYS A 159 -4.76 40.45 0.35
C LYS A 159 -6.02 40.18 -0.48
N SER A 160 -5.95 40.57 -1.75
CA SER A 160 -6.98 40.22 -2.74
C SER A 160 -6.98 38.71 -3.04
N LYS A 161 -8.07 38.21 -3.64
CA LYS A 161 -8.15 36.79 -4.07
C LYS A 161 -7.06 36.48 -5.10
N GLU A 162 -6.79 37.42 -6.00
CA GLU A 162 -5.76 37.33 -7.03
C GLU A 162 -4.36 37.25 -6.43
N ASP A 163 -4.08 38.02 -5.38
CA ASP A 163 -2.77 37.99 -4.71
C ASP A 163 -2.55 36.66 -3.96
N ILE A 164 -3.58 36.07 -3.36
CA ILE A 164 -3.48 34.75 -2.72
C ILE A 164 -3.13 33.67 -3.77
N VAL A 165 -3.82 33.68 -4.91
CA VAL A 165 -3.55 32.73 -6.01
C VAL A 165 -2.18 32.96 -6.63
N TYR A 166 -1.76 34.22 -6.78
CA TYR A 166 -0.41 34.58 -7.22
C TYR A 166 0.64 33.95 -6.30
N GLU A 167 0.52 34.16 -4.99
CA GLU A 167 1.52 33.67 -4.03
C GLU A 167 1.58 32.15 -3.99
N LYS A 168 0.44 31.49 -4.01
CA LYS A 168 0.36 30.02 -4.11
C LYS A 168 1.03 29.50 -5.37
N ALA A 169 0.84 30.15 -6.51
CA ALA A 169 1.53 29.80 -7.76
C ALA A 169 3.04 30.01 -7.68
N VAL A 170 3.49 31.12 -7.08
CA VAL A 170 4.92 31.41 -6.87
C VAL A 170 5.55 30.39 -5.91
N GLN A 171 4.86 30.01 -4.83
CA GLN A 171 5.30 28.96 -3.90
C GLN A 171 5.52 27.63 -4.61
N ILE A 172 4.58 27.23 -5.47
CA ILE A 172 4.70 25.98 -6.25
C ILE A 172 5.85 26.08 -7.28
N LEU A 173 5.99 27.21 -7.97
CA LEU A 173 6.99 27.37 -9.03
C LEU A 173 8.43 27.55 -8.54
N HIS A 174 8.63 28.12 -7.34
CA HIS A 174 9.97 28.40 -6.81
C HIS A 174 10.31 27.60 -5.55
N GLY A 175 9.35 26.81 -5.03
CA GLY A 175 9.55 25.92 -3.90
C GLY A 175 10.29 24.64 -4.28
N THR A 176 9.90 23.53 -3.64
CA THR A 176 10.45 22.22 -3.95
C THR A 176 10.09 21.84 -5.39
N LYS A 177 11.09 21.54 -6.22
CA LYS A 177 10.85 21.01 -7.58
C LYS A 177 10.24 19.63 -7.50
N ASP A 178 8.92 19.58 -7.59
CA ASP A 178 8.11 18.37 -7.60
C ASP A 178 7.21 18.31 -8.84
N GLU A 179 6.32 17.33 -8.91
CA GLU A 179 5.44 17.19 -10.09
C GLU A 179 4.46 18.34 -10.25
N VAL A 180 3.97 18.88 -9.14
CA VAL A 180 3.00 19.98 -9.17
C VAL A 180 3.67 21.21 -9.76
N HIS A 181 4.95 21.45 -9.43
CA HIS A 181 5.78 22.43 -10.13
C HIS A 181 5.78 22.21 -11.65
N ASP A 182 6.08 20.99 -12.13
CA ASP A 182 6.18 20.70 -13.56
C ASP A 182 4.85 20.82 -14.30
N ILE A 183 3.76 20.36 -13.67
CA ILE A 183 2.39 20.48 -14.18
C ILE A 183 2.03 21.96 -14.31
N VAL A 184 2.17 22.74 -13.23
CA VAL A 184 1.83 24.18 -13.22
C VAL A 184 2.71 24.96 -14.19
N GLN A 185 4.01 24.69 -14.24
CA GLN A 185 4.91 25.35 -15.18
C GLN A 185 4.54 25.04 -16.64
N SER A 186 4.17 23.79 -16.94
CA SER A 186 3.74 23.40 -18.28
C SER A 186 2.39 24.00 -18.66
N ALA A 187 1.45 24.05 -17.72
CA ALA A 187 0.13 24.63 -17.89
C ALA A 187 0.21 26.14 -18.19
N LEU A 188 1.01 26.89 -17.41
CA LEU A 188 1.21 28.33 -17.61
C LEU A 188 1.83 28.66 -18.98
N LYS A 189 2.69 27.79 -19.53
CA LYS A 189 3.25 27.96 -20.88
C LYS A 189 2.22 27.77 -21.99
N SER A 190 1.15 27.02 -21.74
CA SER A 190 0.10 26.72 -22.73
C SER A 190 -0.97 27.82 -22.85
N SER A 191 -0.96 28.84 -21.97
CA SER A 191 -1.95 29.92 -21.83
C SER A 191 -3.40 29.50 -21.50
N ASP A 192 -3.85 28.34 -21.98
CA ASP A 192 -5.19 27.77 -21.70
C ASP A 192 -5.21 26.88 -20.45
N LEU A 193 -4.06 26.71 -19.78
CA LEU A 193 -3.86 25.85 -18.61
C LEU A 193 -4.24 24.39 -18.86
N LYS A 194 -3.93 23.88 -20.06
CA LYS A 194 -4.22 22.51 -20.46
C LYS A 194 -3.52 21.49 -19.56
N GLY A 195 -4.27 20.50 -19.08
CA GLY A 195 -3.79 19.45 -18.18
C GLY A 195 -3.64 19.87 -16.71
N LEU A 196 -4.06 21.08 -16.32
CA LEU A 196 -4.14 21.49 -14.92
C LEU A 196 -5.56 21.28 -14.39
N HIS A 197 -5.71 20.31 -13.50
CA HIS A 197 -7.00 19.94 -12.87
C HIS A 197 -6.92 20.10 -11.36
N ALA A 198 -8.07 20.39 -10.73
CA ALA A 198 -8.16 20.44 -9.28
C ALA A 198 -8.01 19.03 -8.69
N GLN A 199 -7.14 18.91 -7.68
CA GLN A 199 -6.94 17.64 -6.95
C GLN A 199 -8.07 17.39 -5.93
N CYS A 200 -8.15 16.19 -5.38
CA CYS A 200 -9.16 15.84 -4.41
C CYS A 200 -8.86 16.47 -3.03
N LEU A 201 -9.90 16.88 -2.29
CA LEU A 201 -9.76 17.23 -0.87
C LEU A 201 -9.78 15.93 -0.05
N THR A 202 -8.83 15.80 0.87
CA THR A 202 -8.71 14.62 1.72
C THR A 202 -8.62 15.00 3.20
N ASP A 203 -8.95 14.05 4.07
CA ASP A 203 -8.75 14.11 5.53
C ASP A 203 -7.59 13.21 6.00
N ILE A 204 -7.01 12.44 5.07
CA ILE A 204 -5.81 11.63 5.26
C ILE A 204 -4.74 12.09 4.27
N TRP A 205 -3.49 12.10 4.70
CA TRP A 205 -2.36 12.41 3.83
C TRP A 205 -1.14 11.53 4.14
N ILE A 206 -0.55 10.96 3.09
CA ILE A 206 0.76 10.29 3.17
C ILE A 206 1.82 11.29 2.73
N GLY A 207 2.73 11.63 3.64
CA GLY A 207 3.85 12.53 3.38
C GLY A 207 4.94 11.88 2.54
N ARG A 208 5.93 12.69 2.13
CA ARG A 208 7.11 12.21 1.40
C ARG A 208 8.05 11.40 2.29
N GLU A 209 8.21 11.80 3.55
CA GLU A 209 9.00 11.08 4.56
C GLU A 209 8.17 9.93 5.20
N ARG A 210 8.73 9.22 6.19
CA ARG A 210 8.05 8.13 6.93
C ARG A 210 6.95 8.59 7.88
N PHE A 211 6.07 9.48 7.44
CA PHE A 211 4.88 9.85 8.19
C PHE A 211 3.62 10.00 7.33
N ALA A 212 2.49 9.69 7.95
CA ALA A 212 1.17 10.03 7.45
C ALA A 212 0.36 10.66 8.58
N PHE A 213 -0.67 11.43 8.23
CA PHE A 213 -1.61 11.96 9.20
C PHE A 213 -3.06 11.69 8.81
N VAL A 214 -3.90 11.55 9.83
CA VAL A 214 -5.35 11.44 9.75
C VAL A 214 -5.95 12.54 10.60
N ASP A 215 -6.78 13.41 10.02
CA ASP A 215 -7.54 14.41 10.74
C ASP A 215 -9.00 13.96 10.87
N LEU A 216 -9.42 13.61 12.09
CA LEU A 216 -10.77 13.12 12.37
C LEU A 216 -11.84 14.23 12.33
N SER A 217 -11.42 15.50 12.31
CA SER A 217 -12.31 16.66 12.23
C SER A 217 -12.46 17.20 10.81
N ALA A 218 -11.61 16.78 9.88
CA ALA A 218 -11.70 17.14 8.47
C ALA A 218 -12.79 16.31 7.74
N GLY A 219 -13.33 16.87 6.65
CA GLY A 219 -14.39 16.23 5.89
C GLY A 219 -15.81 16.71 6.22
N PRO A 220 -16.85 15.98 5.77
CA PRO A 220 -16.81 14.63 5.20
C PRO A 220 -16.22 14.56 3.78
N PHE A 221 -15.48 13.49 3.49
CA PHE A 221 -14.92 13.21 2.16
C PHE A 221 -15.15 11.75 1.72
N ALA A 222 -15.22 11.55 0.41
CA ALA A 222 -15.39 10.24 -0.21
C ALA A 222 -14.63 10.14 -1.52
N TRP A 223 -13.98 9.00 -1.78
CA TRP A 223 -13.29 8.75 -3.05
C TRP A 223 -13.15 7.26 -3.35
N GLY A 224 -12.95 6.95 -4.62
CA GLY A 224 -12.83 5.58 -5.13
C GLY A 224 -13.63 5.38 -6.43
N PRO A 225 -13.90 4.14 -6.83
CA PRO A 225 -14.70 3.82 -8.01
C PRO A 225 -16.08 4.49 -8.00
N SER A 226 -16.50 5.04 -9.14
CA SER A 226 -17.78 5.74 -9.29
C SER A 226 -18.99 4.85 -9.09
N VAL A 227 -18.90 3.57 -9.49
CA VAL A 227 -20.02 2.61 -9.43
C VAL A 227 -20.22 1.99 -8.04
N GLY A 228 -19.53 2.50 -7.01
CA GLY A 228 -19.52 1.91 -5.68
C GLY A 228 -18.76 0.58 -5.63
N GLY A 229 -18.73 -0.04 -4.45
CA GLY A 229 -18.02 -1.28 -4.19
C GLY A 229 -17.48 -1.35 -2.76
N ASP A 230 -17.12 -2.54 -2.33
CA ASP A 230 -16.45 -2.72 -1.05
C ASP A 230 -15.10 -1.97 -1.06
N GLY A 231 -14.76 -1.34 0.07
CA GLY A 231 -13.51 -0.60 0.22
C GLY A 231 -13.49 0.80 -0.38
N VAL A 232 -14.59 1.31 -0.94
CA VAL A 232 -14.69 2.74 -1.29
C VAL A 232 -14.58 3.58 -0.03
N ARG A 233 -13.79 4.65 -0.09
CA ARG A 233 -13.71 5.60 1.01
C ARG A 233 -15.00 6.42 1.07
N THR A 234 -15.67 6.39 2.21
CA THR A 234 -16.90 7.16 2.51
C THR A 234 -16.77 7.84 3.85
N GLU A 235 -17.66 8.77 4.21
CA GLU A 235 -17.65 9.43 5.53
C GLU A 235 -17.64 8.48 6.75
N LEU A 236 -18.02 7.21 6.58
CA LEU A 236 -18.04 6.19 7.62
C LEU A 236 -16.73 5.40 7.78
N SER A 237 -15.78 5.55 6.84
CA SER A 237 -14.52 4.79 6.89
C SER A 237 -13.56 5.28 7.99
N LEU A 238 -13.72 6.51 8.48
CA LEU A 238 -12.97 7.05 9.62
C LEU A 238 -13.87 7.18 10.85
N PRO A 239 -13.31 6.96 12.06
CA PRO A 239 -14.06 7.16 13.28
C PRO A 239 -14.39 8.65 13.47
N ASN A 240 -15.68 8.95 13.59
CA ASN A 240 -16.13 10.34 13.80
C ASN A 240 -16.45 10.55 15.28
N VAL A 241 -15.69 11.42 15.95
CA VAL A 241 -15.85 11.70 17.39
C VAL A 241 -17.23 12.31 17.69
N ALA A 242 -17.73 13.21 16.85
CA ALA A 242 -19.04 13.82 17.04
C ALA A 242 -20.19 12.83 16.81
N LYS A 243 -20.12 11.93 15.82
CA LYS A 243 -21.14 10.90 15.61
C LYS A 243 -21.08 9.80 16.67
N THR A 244 -19.89 9.43 17.14
CA THR A 244 -19.72 8.29 18.05
C THR A 244 -19.87 8.68 19.51
N VAL A 245 -19.19 9.76 19.93
CA VAL A 245 -19.22 10.29 21.30
C VAL A 245 -20.29 11.37 21.46
N GLY A 246 -20.52 12.19 20.44
CA GLY A 246 -21.59 13.19 20.44
C GLY A 246 -23.00 12.61 20.24
N ALA A 247 -23.16 11.36 19.78
CA ALA A 247 -24.45 10.64 19.94
C ALA A 247 -24.73 10.26 21.41
N VAL A 248 -23.76 10.44 22.31
CA VAL A 248 -23.95 10.41 23.77
C VAL A 248 -24.27 11.81 24.31
N ALA A 249 -24.21 12.88 23.48
CA ALA A 249 -24.79 14.17 23.84
C ALA A 249 -26.31 14.00 23.88
N GLU A 250 -26.83 13.95 25.11
CA GLU A 250 -28.22 14.18 25.50
C GLU A 250 -29.25 13.97 24.38
N VAL A 251 -29.42 12.71 23.97
CA VAL A 251 -30.66 12.28 23.31
C VAL A 251 -31.81 12.84 24.14
N THR A 252 -32.63 13.70 23.54
CA THR A 252 -33.83 14.25 24.19
C THR A 252 -34.76 13.09 24.57
N GLU A 253 -35.65 13.30 25.54
CA GLU A 253 -36.58 12.23 25.93
C GLU A 253 -37.39 11.71 24.73
N GLU A 254 -37.79 12.61 23.82
CA GLU A 254 -38.51 12.29 22.59
C GLU A 254 -37.71 11.40 21.62
N GLU A 255 -36.44 11.71 21.37
CA GLU A 255 -35.58 10.88 20.50
C GLU A 255 -35.20 9.54 21.13
N ALA A 256 -35.13 9.48 22.46
CA ALA A 256 -34.84 8.25 23.19
C ALA A 256 -36.04 7.30 23.14
N GLU A 257 -37.24 7.85 23.23
CA GLU A 257 -38.50 7.10 23.11
C GLU A 257 -38.68 6.54 21.69
N GLU A 258 -38.41 7.35 20.64
CA GLU A 258 -38.48 6.89 19.24
C GLU A 258 -37.50 5.72 18.99
N LYS A 259 -36.26 5.83 19.46
CA LYS A 259 -35.26 4.74 19.34
C LYS A 259 -35.64 3.48 20.10
N LEU A 260 -36.27 3.62 21.28
CA LEU A 260 -36.79 2.48 22.02
C LEU A 260 -37.91 1.80 21.24
N GLN A 261 -38.85 2.58 20.69
CA GLN A 261 -39.97 2.07 19.89
C GLN A 261 -39.49 1.37 18.60
N ASP A 262 -38.47 1.92 17.93
CA ASP A 262 -37.86 1.29 16.75
C ASP A 262 -37.18 -0.04 17.09
N THR A 263 -36.43 -0.08 18.19
CA THR A 263 -35.76 -1.32 18.65
C THR A 263 -36.78 -2.39 19.02
N ILE A 264 -37.86 -1.99 19.71
CA ILE A 264 -39.01 -2.86 20.00
C ILE A 264 -39.59 -3.36 18.66
N ARG A 265 -39.92 -2.46 17.74
CA ARG A 265 -40.54 -2.83 16.46
C ARG A 265 -39.68 -3.77 15.63
N GLU A 266 -38.37 -3.54 15.54
CA GLU A 266 -37.44 -4.40 14.81
C GLU A 266 -37.39 -5.80 15.45
N ARG A 267 -37.18 -5.89 16.76
CA ARG A 267 -37.18 -7.18 17.47
C ARG A 267 -38.51 -7.90 17.33
N PHE A 268 -39.62 -7.22 17.58
CA PHE A 268 -40.95 -7.83 17.56
C PHE A 268 -41.50 -8.10 16.15
N SER A 269 -40.97 -7.46 15.10
CA SER A 269 -41.33 -7.76 13.70
C SER A 269 -40.85 -9.14 13.22
N SER A 270 -39.88 -9.73 13.92
CA SER A 270 -39.36 -11.07 13.62
C SER A 270 -40.15 -12.22 14.25
N PHE A 271 -41.15 -11.91 15.08
CA PHE A 271 -41.99 -12.92 15.74
C PHE A 271 -43.21 -13.25 14.86
N GLY A 272 -43.36 -14.53 14.51
CA GLY A 272 -44.57 -15.08 13.87
C GLY A 272 -45.66 -15.44 14.88
N GLU A 273 -46.75 -16.07 14.42
CA GLU A 273 -47.95 -16.38 15.24
C GLU A 273 -47.76 -17.51 16.29
N ASP A 274 -46.63 -18.22 16.29
CA ASP A 274 -46.42 -19.47 17.07
C ASP A 274 -45.53 -19.34 18.33
N TYR A 275 -45.35 -18.15 18.90
CA TYR A 275 -44.49 -17.96 20.09
C TYR A 275 -45.26 -17.99 21.42
N HIS A 276 -44.66 -18.61 22.45
CA HIS A 276 -45.23 -18.65 23.80
C HIS A 276 -44.97 -17.33 24.55
N ALA A 277 -45.88 -16.96 25.46
CA ALA A 277 -45.83 -15.71 26.21
C ALA A 277 -44.49 -15.47 26.95
N VAL A 278 -43.85 -16.52 27.46
CA VAL A 278 -42.52 -16.41 28.12
C VAL A 278 -41.42 -15.98 27.16
N ASP A 279 -41.48 -16.38 25.89
CA ASP A 279 -40.49 -15.99 24.87
C ASP A 279 -40.63 -14.51 24.48
N ILE A 280 -41.86 -13.97 24.53
CA ILE A 280 -42.15 -12.55 24.31
C ILE A 280 -41.59 -11.71 25.46
N LEU A 281 -41.82 -12.13 26.71
CA LEU A 281 -41.30 -11.45 27.90
C LEU A 281 -39.76 -11.42 27.93
N LEU A 282 -39.12 -12.52 27.52
CA LEU A 282 -37.66 -12.59 27.40
C LEU A 282 -37.10 -11.61 26.36
N ALA A 283 -37.77 -11.50 25.19
CA ALA A 283 -37.37 -10.57 24.16
C ALA A 283 -37.51 -9.11 24.61
N GLU A 284 -38.55 -8.82 25.39
CA GLU A 284 -38.76 -7.49 25.99
C GLU A 284 -37.65 -7.14 26.99
N ILE A 285 -37.27 -8.08 27.86
CA ILE A 285 -36.14 -7.94 28.79
C ILE A 285 -34.84 -7.66 28.04
N ASP A 286 -34.57 -8.39 26.96
CA ASP A 286 -33.36 -8.18 26.15
C ASP A 286 -33.32 -6.78 25.53
N VAL A 287 -34.45 -6.28 25.03
CA VAL A 287 -34.55 -4.92 24.47
C VAL A 287 -34.30 -3.87 25.56
N TYR A 288 -34.95 -4.01 26.71
CA TYR A 288 -34.79 -3.07 27.82
C TYR A 288 -33.37 -3.09 28.40
N GLU A 289 -32.73 -4.25 28.51
CA GLU A 289 -31.34 -4.35 28.98
C GLU A 289 -30.36 -3.71 28.02
N LEU A 290 -30.48 -4.01 26.72
CA LEU A 290 -29.61 -3.43 25.71
C LEU A 290 -29.79 -1.90 25.62
N PHE A 291 -31.03 -1.42 25.73
CA PHE A 291 -31.32 0.00 25.75
C PHE A 291 -30.78 0.69 27.01
N ALA A 292 -31.05 0.14 28.19
CA ALA A 292 -30.63 0.70 29.46
C ALA A 292 -29.10 0.72 29.60
N PHE A 293 -28.42 -0.34 29.17
CA PHE A 293 -26.95 -0.40 29.13
C PHE A 293 -26.37 0.71 28.26
N LYS A 294 -26.99 0.98 27.11
CA LYS A 294 -26.52 1.98 26.15
C LYS A 294 -26.85 3.42 26.56
N HIS A 295 -28.01 3.64 27.19
CA HIS A 295 -28.59 4.98 27.35
C HIS A 295 -28.79 5.42 28.81
N CYS A 296 -28.77 4.53 29.79
CA CYS A 296 -29.12 4.84 31.17
C CYS A 296 -27.97 4.61 32.17
N VAL A 297 -27.19 3.53 32.02
CA VAL A 297 -26.07 3.21 32.92
C VAL A 297 -24.94 4.26 32.81
N GLY A 298 -24.53 4.84 33.94
CA GLY A 298 -23.40 5.77 34.02
C GLY A 298 -23.69 7.23 33.62
N ARG A 299 -24.97 7.59 33.39
CA ARG A 299 -25.37 8.97 33.12
C ARG A 299 -25.32 9.85 34.38
N ARG A 300 -24.90 11.12 34.21
CA ARG A 300 -24.95 12.15 35.26
C ARG A 300 -26.35 12.76 35.44
N ILE A 301 -27.16 12.79 34.39
CA ILE A 301 -28.54 13.32 34.39
C ILE A 301 -29.48 12.16 34.11
N GLN A 302 -30.43 11.92 35.00
CA GLN A 302 -31.38 10.81 34.93
C GLN A 302 -32.54 11.18 33.98
N LEU A 303 -32.73 10.44 32.88
CA LEU A 303 -33.93 10.57 32.05
C LEU A 303 -35.16 10.02 32.79
N ALA A 304 -36.35 10.59 32.56
CA ALA A 304 -37.61 10.03 33.05
C ALA A 304 -37.85 8.63 32.46
N LEU A 305 -37.53 8.44 31.17
CA LEU A 305 -37.64 7.14 30.49
C LEU A 305 -36.80 6.04 31.17
N CYS A 306 -35.64 6.38 31.74
CA CYS A 306 -34.82 5.40 32.46
C CYS A 306 -35.47 4.96 33.78
N LYS A 307 -36.26 5.82 34.44
CA LYS A 307 -37.06 5.44 35.61
C LYS A 307 -38.24 4.58 35.20
N GLU A 308 -38.90 4.93 34.11
CA GLU A 308 -40.01 4.15 33.56
C GLU A 308 -39.56 2.74 33.14
N LEU A 309 -38.38 2.60 32.52
CA LEU A 309 -37.80 1.31 32.18
C LEU A 309 -37.50 0.46 33.42
N ASP A 310 -37.05 1.09 34.51
CA ASP A 310 -36.84 0.40 35.77
C ASP A 310 -38.18 -0.10 36.34
N GLU A 311 -39.23 0.72 36.30
CA GLU A 311 -40.60 0.33 36.70
C GLU A 311 -41.14 -0.82 35.82
N ARG A 312 -41.02 -0.73 34.50
CA ARG A 312 -41.43 -1.79 33.56
C ARG A 312 -40.66 -3.09 33.79
N MET A 313 -39.37 -3.02 34.09
CA MET A 313 -38.56 -4.20 34.42
C MET A 313 -39.02 -4.85 35.73
N HIS A 314 -39.47 -4.07 36.72
CA HIS A 314 -40.09 -4.60 37.94
C HIS A 314 -41.44 -5.28 37.67
N ASP A 315 -42.27 -4.72 36.77
CA ASP A 315 -43.53 -5.33 36.37
C ASP A 315 -43.32 -6.66 35.64
N LEU A 316 -42.37 -6.71 34.69
CA LEU A 316 -41.98 -7.95 34.00
C LEU A 316 -41.48 -9.02 34.98
N LYS A 317 -40.73 -8.61 36.01
CA LYS A 317 -40.22 -9.53 37.03
C LYS A 317 -41.38 -10.18 37.78
N LYS A 318 -42.38 -9.38 38.16
CA LYS A 318 -43.59 -9.86 38.83
C LYS A 318 -44.41 -10.79 37.94
N GLU A 319 -44.47 -10.53 36.63
CA GLU A 319 -45.14 -11.40 35.67
C GLU A 319 -44.42 -12.76 35.53
N LEU A 320 -43.08 -12.74 35.45
CA LEU A 320 -42.23 -13.94 35.41
C LEU A 320 -42.32 -14.78 36.69
N GLU A 321 -42.41 -14.15 37.86
CA GLU A 321 -42.66 -14.83 39.15
C GLU A 321 -44.00 -15.57 39.14
N GLY A 322 -45.01 -15.06 38.40
CA GLY A 322 -46.30 -15.72 38.19
C GLY A 322 -46.18 -17.09 37.51
N TYR A 323 -45.24 -17.25 36.56
CA TYR A 323 -45.00 -18.52 35.87
C TYR A 323 -44.38 -19.61 36.77
N ASN A 324 -43.80 -19.22 37.91
CA ASN A 324 -43.26 -20.15 38.90
C ASN A 324 -44.36 -20.81 39.76
N THR A 325 -45.55 -20.21 39.85
CA THR A 325 -46.64 -20.65 40.73
C THR A 325 -47.81 -21.35 40.02
N GLY A 326 -47.83 -21.38 38.68
CA GLY A 326 -48.90 -21.97 37.87
C GLY A 326 -48.58 -23.34 37.23
N ASP A 327 -49.60 -23.96 36.64
CA ASP A 327 -49.54 -25.23 35.87
C ASP A 327 -48.97 -25.01 34.45
N PHE A 328 -47.76 -24.47 34.36
CA PHE A 328 -47.04 -24.25 33.09
C PHE A 328 -46.04 -25.37 32.78
N ASP A 329 -45.70 -25.53 31.50
CA ASP A 329 -44.71 -26.50 31.01
C ASP A 329 -43.33 -26.30 31.68
N GLU A 330 -42.64 -27.40 32.00
CA GLU A 330 -41.34 -27.41 32.71
C GLU A 330 -40.26 -26.62 31.97
N THR A 331 -40.33 -26.58 30.63
CA THR A 331 -39.42 -25.79 29.79
C THR A 331 -39.61 -24.28 30.00
N ASN A 332 -40.86 -23.82 30.10
CA ASN A 332 -41.21 -22.42 30.33
C ASN A 332 -40.90 -21.98 31.76
N LYS A 333 -41.11 -22.86 32.74
CA LYS A 333 -40.67 -22.63 34.13
C LYS A 333 -39.17 -22.42 34.22
N LYS A 334 -38.39 -23.25 33.53
CA LYS A 334 -36.93 -23.12 33.50
C LYS A 334 -36.47 -21.80 32.85
N LYS A 335 -37.05 -21.45 31.68
CA LYS A 335 -36.78 -20.16 31.01
C LYS A 335 -37.11 -18.97 31.90
N ALA A 336 -38.25 -19.00 32.59
CA ALA A 336 -38.67 -17.94 33.50
C ALA A 336 -37.72 -17.83 34.71
N LEU A 337 -37.30 -18.96 35.31
CA LEU A 337 -36.33 -18.97 36.41
C LEU A 337 -34.95 -18.43 36.01
N ASP A 338 -34.47 -18.77 34.80
CA ASP A 338 -33.20 -18.23 34.30
C ASP A 338 -33.30 -16.72 34.02
N ALA A 339 -34.45 -16.25 33.52
CA ALA A 339 -34.75 -14.82 33.37
C ALA A 339 -34.75 -14.09 34.72
N LEU A 340 -35.43 -14.64 35.73
CA LEU A 340 -35.51 -14.04 37.06
C LEU A 340 -34.13 -13.89 37.71
N LYS A 341 -33.25 -14.89 37.58
CA LYS A 341 -31.86 -14.79 38.04
C LYS A 341 -31.08 -13.69 37.32
N ARG A 342 -31.31 -13.50 36.02
CA ARG A 342 -30.71 -12.39 35.26
C ARG A 342 -31.21 -11.04 35.77
N MET A 343 -32.51 -10.93 36.03
CA MET A 343 -33.15 -9.73 36.56
C MET A 343 -32.80 -9.41 38.02
N GLU A 344 -32.41 -10.40 38.83
CA GLU A 344 -31.89 -10.15 40.19
C GLU A 344 -30.60 -9.30 40.19
N SER A 345 -29.85 -9.34 39.09
CA SER A 345 -28.66 -8.50 38.89
C SER A 345 -28.97 -7.12 38.30
N TRP A 346 -30.23 -6.85 37.93
CA TRP A 346 -30.67 -5.57 37.38
C TRP A 346 -30.62 -4.48 38.44
N ASN A 347 -29.74 -3.50 38.25
CA ASN A 347 -29.72 -2.30 39.07
C ASN A 347 -29.18 -1.13 38.26
N LEU A 348 -30.09 -0.26 37.82
CA LEU A 348 -29.78 0.86 36.95
C LEU A 348 -29.02 2.01 37.67
N PHE A 349 -29.15 2.09 39.00
CA PHE A 349 -28.74 3.26 39.80
C PHE A 349 -27.82 2.90 40.99
N ARG A 350 -27.00 1.85 40.87
CA ARG A 350 -26.17 1.34 41.97
C ARG A 350 -25.23 2.42 42.56
N ASP A 351 -25.31 2.66 43.87
CA ASP A 351 -24.48 3.63 44.63
C ASP A 351 -23.07 3.12 45.00
N THR A 352 -22.68 1.90 44.62
CA THR A 352 -21.35 1.39 44.95
C THR A 352 -20.28 2.02 44.08
N SER A 353 -19.31 2.68 44.73
CA SER A 353 -18.06 3.22 44.18
C SER A 353 -17.12 2.13 43.64
N VAL A 354 -17.62 1.24 42.80
CA VAL A 354 -16.77 0.53 41.86
C VAL A 354 -16.36 1.57 40.84
N GLU A 355 -15.06 1.75 40.61
CA GLU A 355 -14.53 2.51 39.48
C GLU A 355 -15.09 1.93 38.17
N HIS A 356 -16.32 2.32 37.83
CA HIS A 356 -16.84 2.18 36.49
C HIS A 356 -15.99 3.13 35.67
N HIS A 357 -14.90 2.59 35.13
CA HIS A 357 -14.36 3.09 33.89
C HIS A 357 -15.58 3.12 32.96
N SER A 358 -16.06 4.32 32.65
CA SER A 358 -17.21 4.55 31.80
C SER A 358 -16.86 4.12 30.38
N TYR A 359 -16.70 2.82 30.17
CA TYR A 359 -16.59 2.20 28.86
C TYR A 359 -17.97 2.26 28.24
N THR A 360 -18.30 3.45 27.72
CA THR A 360 -19.51 3.63 26.92
C THR A 360 -19.33 2.84 25.63
N VAL A 361 -20.39 2.19 25.14
CA VAL A 361 -20.40 1.53 23.81
C VAL A 361 -19.84 2.47 22.72
N ALA A 362 -20.05 3.77 22.86
CA ALA A 362 -19.45 4.82 22.04
C ALA A 362 -17.91 4.82 22.07
N HIS A 363 -17.31 4.81 23.27
CA HIS A 363 -15.86 4.75 23.42
C HIS A 363 -15.29 3.47 22.78
N ASP A 364 -15.90 2.32 23.04
CA ASP A 364 -15.41 1.04 22.52
C ASP A 364 -15.61 0.93 21.00
N SER A 365 -16.73 1.43 20.48
CA SER A 365 -16.98 1.53 19.04
C SER A 365 -15.98 2.47 18.36
N PHE A 366 -15.68 3.61 18.98
CA PHE A 366 -14.67 4.55 18.47
C PHE A 366 -13.28 3.90 18.43
N LEU A 367 -12.87 3.25 19.52
CA LEU A 367 -11.59 2.55 19.58
C LEU A 367 -11.52 1.37 18.62
N ALA A 368 -12.62 0.64 18.41
CA ALA A 368 -12.68 -0.44 17.43
C ALA A 368 -12.51 0.07 16.00
N GLN A 369 -13.19 1.16 15.64
CA GLN A 369 -13.05 1.81 14.34
C GLN A 369 -11.64 2.39 14.14
N LEU A 370 -11.08 3.05 15.16
CA LEU A 370 -9.71 3.56 15.13
C LEU A 370 -8.69 2.42 14.99
N GLY A 371 -8.89 1.32 15.72
CA GLY A 371 -8.07 0.12 15.63
C GLY A 371 -8.13 -0.51 14.23
N SER A 372 -9.32 -0.57 13.64
CA SER A 372 -9.50 -1.03 12.24
C SER A 372 -8.77 -0.12 11.25
N MET A 373 -8.87 1.20 11.40
CA MET A 373 -8.15 2.17 10.56
C MET A 373 -6.63 2.01 10.68
N LEU A 374 -6.10 1.88 11.90
CA LEU A 374 -4.66 1.67 12.14
C LEU A 374 -4.18 0.32 11.61
N TRP A 375 -5.00 -0.73 11.70
CA TRP A 375 -4.70 -2.01 11.07
C TRP A 375 -4.66 -1.88 9.54
N GLY A 376 -5.57 -1.09 8.96
CA GLY A 376 -5.53 -0.70 7.55
C GLY A 376 -4.22 0.00 7.19
N SER A 377 -3.76 0.97 7.97
CA SER A 377 -2.50 1.68 7.71
C SER A 377 -1.30 0.71 7.68
N MET A 378 -1.29 -0.27 8.58
CA MET A 378 -0.24 -1.29 8.63
C MET A 378 -0.24 -2.14 7.34
N ARG A 379 -1.41 -2.52 6.86
CA ARG A 379 -1.59 -3.38 5.68
C ARG A 379 -1.45 -2.66 4.33
N HIS A 380 -1.64 -1.36 4.28
CA HIS A 380 -1.70 -0.61 3.03
C HIS A 380 -0.53 0.37 2.85
N VAL A 381 0.06 0.86 3.94
CA VAL A 381 1.14 1.87 3.92
C VAL A 381 2.46 1.29 4.43
N ILE A 382 2.46 0.67 5.62
CA ILE A 382 3.70 0.27 6.30
C ILE A 382 4.27 -1.04 5.73
N ALA A 383 3.42 -2.07 5.65
CA ALA A 383 3.80 -3.40 5.19
C ALA A 383 2.81 -3.95 4.15
N PRO A 384 2.60 -3.26 3.01
CA PRO A 384 1.71 -3.71 1.96
C PRO A 384 2.12 -5.05 1.37
N SER A 385 1.14 -5.75 0.79
CA SER A 385 1.38 -6.95 0.01
C SER A 385 2.28 -6.65 -1.18
N ALA A 386 3.10 -7.63 -1.57
CA ALA A 386 3.88 -7.57 -2.80
C ALA A 386 3.15 -8.29 -3.92
N SER A 387 3.47 -7.94 -5.15
CA SER A 387 3.05 -8.74 -6.31
C SER A 387 3.55 -10.19 -6.18
N HIS A 388 2.83 -11.13 -6.79
CA HIS A 388 3.12 -12.57 -6.74
C HIS A 388 4.52 -12.96 -7.29
N ARG A 389 5.19 -12.08 -8.04
CA ARG A 389 6.46 -12.41 -8.69
C ARG A 389 7.65 -12.32 -7.73
N VAL A 390 8.74 -12.90 -8.18
CA VAL A 390 10.04 -12.89 -7.51
C VAL A 390 10.80 -11.64 -7.94
N TYR A 391 11.22 -10.82 -6.98
CA TYR A 391 11.88 -9.53 -7.23
C TYR A 391 13.29 -9.53 -6.67
N HIS A 392 14.29 -9.67 -7.55
CA HIS A 392 15.69 -9.63 -7.16
C HIS A 392 16.23 -8.21 -7.14
N TYR A 393 17.18 -7.98 -6.24
CA TYR A 393 18.00 -6.78 -6.30
C TYR A 393 19.00 -6.86 -7.45
N TYR A 394 19.06 -5.80 -8.25
CA TYR A 394 20.06 -5.60 -9.30
C TYR A 394 20.80 -4.29 -9.06
N GLU A 395 22.12 -4.28 -9.28
CA GLU A 395 22.94 -3.06 -9.12
C GLU A 395 22.67 -2.02 -10.20
N LYS A 396 22.32 -2.47 -11.41
CA LYS A 396 22.05 -1.63 -12.57
C LYS A 396 20.67 -1.92 -13.15
N LEU A 397 19.87 -0.89 -13.36
CA LEU A 397 18.61 -0.97 -14.12
C LEU A 397 18.79 -0.32 -15.49
N SER A 398 18.56 -1.08 -16.55
CA SER A 398 18.64 -0.60 -17.94
C SER A 398 17.23 -0.40 -18.50
N PHE A 399 16.74 0.83 -18.45
CA PHE A 399 15.44 1.20 -19.01
C PHE A 399 15.53 1.33 -20.53
N GLN A 400 14.74 0.52 -21.25
CA GLN A 400 14.64 0.57 -22.71
C GLN A 400 13.31 1.19 -23.11
N LEU A 401 13.32 2.45 -23.54
CA LEU A 401 12.12 3.19 -23.92
C LEU A 401 11.82 2.95 -25.41
N TYR A 402 10.73 2.27 -25.72
CA TYR A 402 10.25 2.04 -27.08
C TYR A 402 9.05 2.95 -27.36
N PHE A 403 9.26 4.04 -28.08
CA PHE A 403 8.17 4.93 -28.49
C PHE A 403 7.53 4.40 -29.78
N VAL A 404 6.27 4.00 -29.69
CA VAL A 404 5.49 3.44 -30.79
C VAL A 404 4.52 4.48 -31.32
N THR A 405 4.69 4.89 -32.58
CA THR A 405 3.84 5.89 -33.26
C THR A 405 3.13 5.31 -34.48
N ARG A 406 1.99 5.88 -34.87
CA ARG A 406 1.27 5.46 -36.08
C ARG A 406 2.12 5.63 -37.35
N GLU A 407 2.67 6.83 -37.52
CA GLU A 407 3.52 7.20 -38.66
C GLU A 407 4.99 7.35 -38.24
N LYS A 408 5.89 7.36 -39.22
CA LYS A 408 7.32 7.53 -38.95
C LYS A 408 7.63 8.97 -38.53
N VAL A 409 8.15 9.13 -37.31
CA VAL A 409 8.65 10.42 -36.81
C VAL A 409 10.17 10.47 -36.99
N ARG A 410 10.69 11.60 -37.51
CA ARG A 410 12.12 11.73 -37.85
C ARG A 410 13.02 11.91 -36.62
N SER A 411 12.49 12.44 -35.52
CA SER A 411 13.26 12.70 -34.29
C SER A 411 12.39 12.61 -33.03
N ILE A 412 12.96 12.09 -31.95
CA ILE A 412 12.34 12.06 -30.61
C ILE A 412 11.92 13.46 -30.14
N LYS A 413 12.62 14.52 -30.57
CA LYS A 413 12.27 15.91 -30.22
C LYS A 413 10.91 16.35 -30.75
N GLN A 414 10.35 15.63 -31.71
CA GLN A 414 9.03 15.91 -32.30
C GLN A 414 7.90 15.15 -31.60
N LEU A 415 8.23 14.22 -30.67
CA LEU A 415 7.22 13.51 -29.90
C LEU A 415 6.60 14.44 -28.84
N PRO A 416 5.31 14.30 -28.54
CA PRO A 416 4.64 15.02 -27.45
C PRO A 416 5.05 14.46 -26.07
N VAL A 417 6.34 14.20 -25.86
CA VAL A 417 6.87 13.50 -24.68
C VAL A 417 8.04 14.28 -24.10
N ASN A 418 7.95 14.61 -22.81
CA ASN A 418 9.08 15.18 -22.08
C ASN A 418 9.98 14.06 -21.55
N VAL A 419 10.90 13.60 -22.39
CA VAL A 419 11.83 12.51 -22.07
C VAL A 419 12.72 12.83 -20.86
N LYS A 420 13.04 14.11 -20.62
CA LYS A 420 13.83 14.52 -19.46
C LYS A 420 13.07 14.26 -18.16
N SER A 421 11.82 14.72 -18.09
CA SER A 421 10.93 14.49 -16.94
C SER A 421 10.74 12.99 -16.69
N ILE A 422 10.47 12.20 -17.74
CA ILE A 422 10.37 10.73 -17.61
C ILE A 422 11.65 10.12 -17.02
N ARG A 423 12.83 10.56 -17.44
CA ARG A 423 14.11 10.05 -16.93
C ARG A 423 14.31 10.38 -15.46
N GLU A 424 14.01 11.61 -15.07
CA GLU A 424 14.08 12.09 -13.67
C GLU A 424 13.08 11.34 -12.79
N SER A 425 11.85 11.19 -13.26
CA SER A 425 10.77 10.43 -12.65
C SER A 425 11.11 8.94 -12.48
N LEU A 426 11.63 8.27 -13.51
CA LEU A 426 12.03 6.85 -13.42
C LEU A 426 13.22 6.63 -12.48
N ASN A 427 14.12 7.62 -12.37
CA ASN A 427 15.19 7.56 -11.38
C ASN A 427 14.68 7.58 -9.93
N SER A 428 13.48 8.11 -9.68
CA SER A 428 12.88 8.08 -8.33
C SER A 428 12.50 6.66 -7.87
N VAL A 429 12.37 5.70 -8.79
CA VAL A 429 12.09 4.28 -8.49
C VAL A 429 13.32 3.55 -7.94
N LEU A 430 14.51 4.09 -8.19
CA LEU A 430 15.78 3.47 -7.80
C LEU A 430 16.01 3.66 -6.29
N LEU A 431 16.54 2.61 -5.66
CA LEU A 431 17.18 2.77 -4.36
C LEU A 431 18.48 3.57 -4.52
N HIS A 432 18.91 4.29 -3.47
CA HIS A 432 20.09 5.18 -3.48
C HIS A 432 21.41 4.58 -4.04
N HIS A 433 21.54 3.25 -4.03
CA HIS A 433 22.75 2.54 -4.47
C HIS A 433 22.61 1.85 -5.83
N GLN A 434 21.47 1.98 -6.49
CA GLN A 434 21.25 1.46 -7.84
C GLN A 434 21.61 2.52 -8.88
N ASN A 435 22.15 2.07 -10.00
CA ASN A 435 22.46 2.93 -11.14
C ASN A 435 21.46 2.69 -12.27
N SER A 436 21.09 3.74 -12.99
CA SER A 436 20.25 3.62 -14.18
C SER A 436 21.02 3.84 -15.47
N MET A 437 20.61 3.10 -16.49
CA MET A 437 20.95 3.32 -17.89
C MET A 437 19.66 3.49 -18.66
N PHE A 438 19.68 4.34 -19.69
CA PHE A 438 18.50 4.51 -20.55
C PHE A 438 18.88 4.39 -22.01
N SER A 439 18.12 3.60 -22.74
CA SER A 439 18.13 3.53 -24.19
C SER A 439 16.77 3.98 -24.74
N GLN A 440 16.77 4.53 -25.94
CA GLN A 440 15.57 5.09 -26.58
C GLN A 440 15.50 4.55 -28.00
N ASN A 441 14.38 3.94 -28.32
CA ASN A 441 14.08 3.34 -29.61
C ASN A 441 12.75 3.91 -30.13
N MET A 442 12.67 4.21 -31.42
CA MET A 442 11.44 4.64 -32.07
C MET A 442 10.96 3.53 -33.00
N LEU A 443 9.69 3.16 -32.89
CA LEU A 443 9.03 2.16 -33.70
C LEU A 443 7.81 2.80 -34.37
N SER A 444 7.60 2.51 -35.66
CA SER A 444 6.42 2.98 -36.38
C SER A 444 5.54 1.81 -36.78
N LEU A 445 4.24 1.91 -36.47
CA LEU A 445 3.23 0.95 -36.91
C LEU A 445 3.14 0.88 -38.44
N SER A 446 3.40 1.99 -39.14
CA SER A 446 3.36 2.03 -40.62
C SER A 446 4.51 1.26 -41.29
N GLU A 447 5.65 1.10 -40.62
CA GLU A 447 6.85 0.46 -41.19
C GLU A 447 6.96 -1.02 -40.83
N ASP A 448 6.39 -1.43 -39.70
CA ASP A 448 6.42 -2.81 -39.21
C ASP A 448 5.00 -3.43 -39.25
N PRO A 449 4.68 -4.23 -40.30
CA PRO A 449 3.39 -4.90 -40.41
C PRO A 449 3.08 -5.82 -39.24
N SER A 450 4.11 -6.39 -38.62
CA SER A 450 3.96 -7.32 -37.50
C SER A 450 3.55 -6.59 -36.23
N LEU A 451 4.20 -5.45 -35.94
CA LEU A 451 3.83 -4.59 -34.82
C LEU A 451 2.42 -4.00 -35.01
N MET A 452 2.07 -3.60 -36.23
CA MET A 452 0.71 -3.16 -36.56
C MET A 452 -0.32 -4.26 -36.34
N MET A 453 -0.02 -5.50 -36.76
CA MET A 453 -0.89 -6.65 -36.51
C MET A 453 -1.09 -6.89 -35.02
N ALA A 454 -0.02 -6.83 -34.22
CA ALA A 454 -0.09 -6.97 -32.77
C ALA A 454 -1.01 -5.91 -32.14
N PHE A 455 -0.84 -4.64 -32.53
CA PHE A 455 -1.67 -3.53 -32.08
C PHE A 455 -3.15 -3.71 -32.46
N SER A 456 -3.43 -4.05 -33.72
CA SER A 456 -4.80 -4.30 -34.20
C SER A 456 -5.47 -5.48 -33.49
N MET A 457 -4.73 -6.57 -33.25
CA MET A 457 -5.26 -7.75 -32.57
C MET A 457 -5.55 -7.51 -31.09
N ALA A 458 -4.81 -6.61 -30.44
CA ALA A 458 -5.03 -6.24 -29.04
C ALA A 458 -6.14 -5.21 -28.85
N ARG A 459 -6.48 -4.42 -29.88
CA ARG A 459 -7.48 -3.36 -29.78
C ARG A 459 -8.90 -3.92 -29.56
N ARG A 460 -9.57 -3.41 -28.53
CA ARG A 460 -10.93 -3.77 -28.11
C ARG A 460 -11.72 -2.49 -27.80
N ALA A 461 -13.03 -2.63 -27.65
CA ALA A 461 -13.91 -1.57 -27.17
C ALA A 461 -14.83 -2.15 -26.10
N ALA A 462 -15.03 -1.42 -25.01
CA ALA A 462 -15.96 -1.80 -23.95
C ALA A 462 -16.81 -0.60 -23.52
N ALA A 463 -18.06 -0.89 -23.15
CA ALA A 463 -18.92 0.06 -22.48
C ALA A 463 -18.52 0.15 -21.01
N VAL A 464 -18.06 1.31 -20.56
CA VAL A 464 -17.72 1.61 -19.18
C VAL A 464 -18.92 2.32 -18.53
N PRO A 465 -19.51 1.75 -17.47
CA PRO A 465 -20.55 2.45 -16.72
C PRO A 465 -19.92 3.52 -15.82
N LEU A 466 -20.52 4.71 -15.82
CA LEU A 466 -20.22 5.83 -14.94
C LEU A 466 -21.50 6.19 -14.19
N LEU A 467 -21.40 6.28 -12.86
CA LEU A 467 -22.46 6.81 -12.03
C LEU A 467 -22.17 8.30 -11.80
N LEU A 468 -23.10 9.15 -12.23
CA LEU A 468 -23.01 10.58 -11.99
C LEU A 468 -23.55 10.94 -10.60
N VAL A 469 -23.15 12.10 -10.06
CA VAL A 469 -23.59 12.61 -8.73
C VAL A 469 -25.10 12.60 -8.56
N ASN A 470 -25.83 12.86 -9.65
CA ASN A 470 -27.29 12.89 -9.66
C ASN A 470 -27.94 11.48 -9.64
N GLY A 471 -27.15 10.42 -9.43
CA GLY A 471 -27.59 9.03 -9.45
C GLY A 471 -27.91 8.48 -10.84
N THR A 472 -27.64 9.23 -11.92
CA THR A 472 -27.89 8.77 -13.29
C THR A 472 -26.72 7.94 -13.81
N TYR A 473 -27.06 6.85 -14.50
CA TYR A 473 -26.09 6.00 -15.18
C TYR A 473 -25.80 6.55 -16.57
N LYS A 474 -24.52 6.84 -16.84
CA LYS A 474 -24.00 7.16 -18.17
C LYS A 474 -23.06 6.03 -18.59
N SER A 475 -23.23 5.50 -19.79
CA SER A 475 -22.28 4.53 -20.35
C SER A 475 -21.47 5.19 -21.46
N THR A 476 -20.14 5.15 -21.34
CA THR A 476 -19.23 5.63 -22.38
C THR A 476 -18.53 4.43 -23.02
N VAL A 477 -18.48 4.40 -24.36
CA VAL A 477 -17.73 3.36 -25.08
C VAL A 477 -16.28 3.80 -25.16
N SER A 478 -15.39 3.07 -24.50
CA SER A 478 -13.96 3.35 -24.47
C SER A 478 -13.20 2.30 -25.26
N THR A 479 -12.30 2.76 -26.13
CA THR A 479 -11.33 1.91 -26.82
C THR A 479 -10.15 1.61 -25.91
N TYR A 480 -9.73 0.35 -25.86
CA TYR A 480 -8.60 -0.08 -25.05
C TYR A 480 -7.76 -1.15 -25.75
N LEU A 481 -6.50 -1.30 -25.35
CA LEU A 481 -5.64 -2.40 -25.72
C LEU A 481 -5.70 -3.47 -24.63
N ASP A 482 -6.00 -4.70 -25.03
CA ASP A 482 -5.86 -5.87 -24.18
C ASP A 482 -4.37 -6.17 -23.95
N SER A 483 -3.91 -5.95 -22.73
CA SER A 483 -2.48 -6.01 -22.40
C SER A 483 -1.91 -7.43 -22.53
N ALA A 484 -2.70 -8.46 -22.22
CA ALA A 484 -2.29 -9.86 -22.31
C ALA A 484 -2.15 -10.31 -23.76
N ILE A 485 -3.11 -9.94 -24.63
CA ILE A 485 -3.05 -10.24 -26.06
C ILE A 485 -1.87 -9.50 -26.70
N LEU A 486 -1.69 -8.21 -26.37
CA LEU A 486 -0.58 -7.41 -26.87
C LEU A 486 0.77 -8.03 -26.48
N GLN A 487 0.92 -8.43 -25.21
CA GLN A 487 2.12 -9.08 -24.71
C GLN A 487 2.47 -10.33 -25.51
N HIS A 488 1.48 -11.21 -25.68
CA HIS A 488 1.65 -12.48 -26.39
C HIS A 488 2.08 -12.24 -27.85
N GLN A 489 1.47 -11.28 -28.54
CA GLN A 489 1.84 -10.95 -29.91
C GLN A 489 3.26 -10.37 -29.98
N LEU A 490 3.60 -9.39 -29.14
CA LEU A 490 4.95 -8.78 -29.12
C LEU A 490 6.05 -9.81 -28.81
N GLN A 491 5.78 -10.75 -27.90
CA GLN A 491 6.72 -11.83 -27.60
C GLN A 491 6.97 -12.73 -28.82
N LYS A 492 5.91 -13.11 -29.54
CA LYS A 492 6.02 -13.90 -30.77
C LYS A 492 6.88 -13.22 -31.83
N LEU A 493 6.83 -11.89 -31.92
CA LEU A 493 7.68 -11.12 -32.84
C LEU A 493 9.15 -11.14 -32.43
N ASN A 494 9.42 -11.17 -31.13
CA ASN A 494 10.77 -11.18 -30.57
C ASN A 494 11.43 -12.55 -30.53
N GLU A 495 10.72 -13.65 -30.79
CA GLU A 495 11.32 -14.99 -30.87
C GLU A 495 12.40 -15.09 -31.97
N HIS A 496 12.41 -14.17 -32.95
CA HIS A 496 13.42 -14.10 -34.01
C HIS A 496 14.64 -13.20 -33.67
N ASN A 497 14.54 -12.36 -32.63
CA ASN A 497 15.65 -11.52 -32.13
C ASN A 497 15.94 -11.88 -30.67
N SER A 498 16.98 -12.69 -30.46
CA SER A 498 17.45 -13.22 -29.19
C SER A 498 17.55 -12.18 -28.04
N LEU A 499 16.45 -11.98 -27.31
CA LEU A 499 16.41 -11.44 -25.95
C LEU A 499 16.46 -12.54 -24.89
N LYS A 500 17.08 -13.69 -25.22
CA LYS A 500 17.64 -14.56 -24.19
C LYS A 500 18.91 -13.86 -23.70
N GLY A 501 18.76 -13.07 -22.64
CA GLY A 501 19.91 -12.56 -21.89
C GLY A 501 20.87 -13.72 -21.65
N ARG A 502 22.10 -13.60 -22.14
CA ARG A 502 23.18 -14.49 -21.74
C ARG A 502 23.25 -14.37 -20.22
N HIS A 503 22.96 -15.47 -19.52
CA HIS A 503 23.21 -15.58 -18.09
C HIS A 503 24.72 -15.41 -17.87
N SER A 504 25.17 -14.17 -17.67
CA SER A 504 26.36 -13.94 -16.87
C SER A 504 26.01 -14.43 -15.47
N ASN A 505 26.89 -15.22 -14.86
CA ASN A 505 26.69 -15.82 -13.53
C ASN A 505 26.54 -14.79 -12.38
N HIS A 506 26.33 -13.51 -12.68
CA HIS A 506 26.08 -12.44 -11.73
C HIS A 506 24.88 -11.59 -12.21
N ARG A 507 23.88 -11.43 -11.34
CA ARG A 507 22.67 -10.59 -11.52
C ARG A 507 23.02 -9.09 -11.46
N SER A 508 23.91 -8.61 -12.33
CA SER A 508 24.40 -7.23 -12.25
C SER A 508 23.44 -6.21 -12.86
N THR A 509 22.66 -6.60 -13.87
CA THR A 509 21.83 -5.68 -14.65
C THR A 509 20.45 -6.28 -14.93
N LEU A 510 19.38 -5.53 -14.64
CA LEU A 510 18.01 -5.84 -15.07
C LEU A 510 17.64 -4.96 -16.27
N GLU A 511 17.13 -5.58 -17.34
CA GLU A 511 16.56 -4.86 -18.46
C GLU A 511 15.06 -4.61 -18.23
N VAL A 512 14.65 -3.34 -18.38
CA VAL A 512 13.27 -2.89 -18.17
C VAL A 512 12.73 -2.31 -19.47
N PRO A 513 12.10 -3.13 -20.33
CA PRO A 513 11.51 -2.64 -21.57
C PRO A 513 10.17 -1.97 -21.32
N ILE A 514 10.07 -0.70 -21.73
CA ILE A 514 8.88 0.15 -21.59
C ILE A 514 8.38 0.50 -22.99
N PHE A 515 7.25 -0.08 -23.39
CA PHE A 515 6.57 0.20 -24.65
C PHE A 515 5.58 1.34 -24.45
N TRP A 516 5.84 2.47 -25.11
CA TRP A 516 5.06 3.68 -25.00
C TRP A 516 4.31 3.93 -26.30
N PHE A 517 3.02 3.59 -26.32
CA PHE A 517 2.15 3.75 -27.48
C PHE A 517 1.57 5.16 -27.50
N ILE A 518 1.89 5.92 -28.55
CA ILE A 518 1.39 7.29 -28.77
C ILE A 518 0.36 7.24 -29.89
N HIS A 519 -0.87 7.62 -29.57
CA HIS A 519 -1.99 7.56 -30.51
C HIS A 519 -2.91 8.76 -30.36
N ASN A 520 -3.45 9.30 -31.44
CA ASN A 520 -4.25 10.53 -31.35
C ASN A 520 -5.62 10.28 -30.67
N GLU A 521 -6.25 9.14 -30.94
CA GLU A 521 -7.52 8.76 -30.30
C GLU A 521 -7.28 8.31 -28.85
N PRO A 522 -8.26 8.53 -27.93
CA PRO A 522 -8.18 8.05 -26.54
C PRO A 522 -8.12 6.52 -26.49
N ILE A 523 -7.00 5.99 -26.00
CA ILE A 523 -6.79 4.56 -25.82
C ILE A 523 -6.32 4.31 -24.40
N LEU A 524 -6.96 3.34 -23.75
CA LEU A 524 -6.59 2.84 -22.42
C LEU A 524 -6.02 1.42 -22.52
N LEU A 525 -5.52 0.89 -21.41
CA LEU A 525 -5.14 -0.51 -21.21
C LEU A 525 -6.18 -1.18 -20.34
N ASP A 526 -6.63 -2.37 -20.74
CA ASP A 526 -7.58 -3.17 -19.97
C ASP A 526 -8.77 -2.35 -19.42
N LYS A 527 -9.38 -1.54 -20.28
CA LYS A 527 -10.51 -0.62 -20.03
C LYS A 527 -10.18 0.65 -19.22
N HIS A 528 -9.33 0.59 -18.21
CA HIS A 528 -9.22 1.68 -17.21
C HIS A 528 -7.81 2.22 -16.96
N TYR A 529 -6.75 1.58 -17.46
CA TYR A 529 -5.38 1.93 -17.07
C TYR A 529 -4.65 2.74 -18.14
N GLN A 530 -3.81 3.69 -17.74
CA GLN A 530 -2.90 4.38 -18.66
C GLN A 530 -1.55 3.64 -18.82
N ALA A 531 -1.19 2.83 -17.83
CA ALA A 531 0.01 2.00 -17.85
C ALA A 531 -0.21 0.70 -17.08
N LYS A 532 0.48 -0.37 -17.48
CA LYS A 532 0.40 -1.66 -16.80
C LYS A 532 1.73 -2.41 -16.82
N ALA A 533 2.06 -3.02 -15.69
CA ALA A 533 3.19 -3.94 -15.54
C ALA A 533 2.81 -5.34 -16.02
N LEU A 534 3.57 -5.90 -16.95
CA LEU A 534 3.42 -7.27 -17.44
C LEU A 534 4.64 -8.11 -17.06
N SER A 535 4.66 -9.42 -17.38
CA SER A 535 5.71 -10.33 -16.88
C SER A 535 7.13 -10.02 -17.34
N ASN A 536 7.28 -9.36 -18.48
CA ASN A 536 8.57 -9.06 -19.07
C ASN A 536 8.65 -7.67 -19.71
N MET A 537 7.63 -6.82 -19.51
CA MET A 537 7.56 -5.48 -20.10
C MET A 537 6.60 -4.58 -19.33
N VAL A 538 6.74 -3.27 -19.53
CA VAL A 538 5.77 -2.26 -19.11
C VAL A 538 5.13 -1.68 -20.37
N VAL A 539 3.81 -1.53 -20.38
CA VAL A 539 3.08 -0.89 -21.47
C VAL A 539 2.47 0.41 -20.96
N VAL A 540 2.65 1.48 -21.72
CA VAL A 540 2.11 2.81 -21.47
C VAL A 540 1.36 3.26 -22.71
N VAL A 541 0.18 3.86 -22.53
CA VAL A 541 -0.61 4.47 -23.61
C VAL A 541 -0.73 5.97 -23.36
N GLN A 542 -0.50 6.75 -24.42
CA GLN A 542 -0.61 8.19 -24.42
C GLN A 542 -1.53 8.62 -25.56
N SER A 543 -2.44 9.53 -25.23
CA SER A 543 -3.44 10.08 -26.16
C SER A 543 -3.46 11.60 -26.18
N ASP A 544 -4.12 12.20 -27.18
CA ASP A 544 -4.20 13.66 -27.33
C ASP A 544 -5.23 14.32 -26.41
N ASP A 545 -5.98 13.59 -25.59
CA ASP A 545 -6.94 14.17 -24.64
C ASP A 545 -6.24 14.56 -23.32
N ASP A 546 -6.37 15.82 -22.91
CA ASP A 546 -5.80 16.35 -21.67
C ASP A 546 -6.78 16.35 -20.48
N SER A 547 -8.04 15.98 -20.73
CA SER A 547 -9.11 15.94 -19.73
C SER A 547 -10.04 14.76 -20.01
N TRP A 548 -9.77 13.62 -19.38
CA TRP A 548 -10.56 12.40 -19.51
C TRP A 548 -11.30 12.08 -18.21
N GLU A 549 -12.62 11.89 -18.28
CA GLU A 549 -13.45 11.43 -17.16
C GLU A 549 -13.05 9.99 -16.78
N SER A 550 -12.34 9.83 -15.66
CA SER A 550 -11.97 8.50 -15.17
C SER A 550 -13.16 7.75 -14.56
N HIS A 551 -12.96 6.46 -14.29
CA HIS A 551 -13.90 5.61 -13.55
C HIS A 551 -13.89 5.88 -12.03
N LEU A 552 -13.06 6.82 -11.58
CA LEU A 552 -12.87 7.17 -10.18
C LEU A 552 -13.55 8.51 -9.92
N GLN A 553 -14.10 8.64 -8.72
CA GLN A 553 -14.70 9.87 -8.23
C GLN A 553 -14.03 10.34 -6.93
N CYS A 554 -14.12 11.64 -6.70
CA CYS A 554 -13.79 12.29 -5.45
C CYS A 554 -14.89 13.30 -5.12
N ASN A 555 -15.49 13.17 -3.94
CA ASN A 555 -16.53 14.05 -3.41
C ASN A 555 -17.67 14.26 -4.43
N GLY A 556 -18.09 13.14 -5.05
CA GLY A 556 -19.07 13.07 -6.13
C GLY A 556 -18.55 13.45 -7.53
N ARG A 557 -17.46 14.20 -7.66
CA ARG A 557 -16.97 14.64 -8.97
C ARG A 557 -16.05 13.58 -9.60
N PRO A 558 -16.14 13.34 -10.93
CA PRO A 558 -15.20 12.45 -11.59
C PRO A 558 -13.79 13.03 -11.54
N ILE A 559 -12.79 12.17 -11.33
CA ILE A 559 -11.39 12.57 -11.38
C ILE A 559 -10.98 12.65 -12.85
N LEU A 560 -10.41 13.79 -13.24
CA LEU A 560 -9.97 14.04 -14.61
C LEU A 560 -8.52 13.59 -14.78
N TRP A 561 -8.25 12.79 -15.81
CA TRP A 561 -6.90 12.34 -16.16
C TRP A 561 -6.38 13.08 -17.39
N ASP A 562 -5.10 13.47 -17.35
CA ASP A 562 -4.35 13.94 -18.51
C ASP A 562 -3.78 12.72 -19.27
N LEU A 563 -4.41 12.33 -20.39
CA LEU A 563 -3.92 11.22 -21.21
C LEU A 563 -2.71 11.62 -22.06
N ARG A 564 -2.36 12.91 -22.18
CA ARG A 564 -1.16 13.38 -22.87
C ARG A 564 0.10 13.14 -22.04
N LYS A 565 -0.02 13.10 -20.72
CA LYS A 565 1.12 12.95 -19.79
C LYS A 565 0.89 11.82 -18.79
N PRO A 566 0.88 10.54 -19.24
CA PRO A 566 0.69 9.38 -18.37
C PRO A 566 1.95 9.03 -17.54
N VAL A 567 2.73 10.03 -17.11
CA VAL A 567 4.01 9.85 -16.41
C VAL A 567 3.79 9.18 -15.05
N LYS A 568 2.79 9.63 -14.30
CA LYS A 568 2.40 9.07 -13.01
C LYS A 568 2.08 7.57 -13.11
N ALA A 569 1.21 7.20 -14.05
CA ALA A 569 0.86 5.80 -14.29
C ALA A 569 2.08 4.98 -14.76
N ALA A 570 2.92 5.53 -15.63
CA ALA A 570 4.14 4.86 -16.10
C ALA A 570 5.11 4.54 -14.96
N ILE A 571 5.30 5.45 -13.99
CA ILE A 571 6.13 5.21 -12.81
C ILE A 571 5.53 4.12 -11.93
N ALA A 572 4.22 4.19 -11.64
CA ALA A 572 3.54 3.18 -10.84
C ALA A 572 3.71 1.77 -11.43
N ALA A 573 3.45 1.62 -12.74
CA ALA A 573 3.63 0.36 -13.45
C ALA A 573 5.10 -0.09 -13.51
N THR A 574 6.04 0.85 -13.63
CA THR A 574 7.47 0.52 -13.61
C THR A 574 7.93 0.07 -12.22
N ALA A 575 7.45 0.72 -11.15
CA ALA A 575 7.75 0.32 -9.78
C ALA A 575 7.21 -1.09 -9.48
N GLU A 576 6.00 -1.41 -9.92
CA GLU A 576 5.43 -2.76 -9.85
C GLU A 576 6.28 -3.79 -10.62
N TYR A 577 6.72 -3.46 -11.84
CA TYR A 577 7.56 -4.34 -12.65
C TYR A 577 8.93 -4.61 -12.02
N VAL A 578 9.56 -3.58 -11.48
CA VAL A 578 10.94 -3.65 -10.98
C VAL A 578 11.01 -4.30 -9.59
N SER A 579 10.03 -4.01 -8.73
CA SER A 579 10.11 -4.32 -7.30
C SER A 579 8.84 -4.93 -6.69
N GLY A 580 7.76 -5.04 -7.46
CA GLY A 580 6.49 -5.56 -6.96
C GLY A 580 5.76 -4.61 -6.04
N LEU A 581 6.06 -3.31 -6.10
CA LEU A 581 5.30 -2.27 -5.40
C LEU A 581 3.87 -2.25 -5.95
N LEU A 582 2.91 -2.66 -5.12
CA LEU A 582 1.50 -2.59 -5.44
C LEU A 582 0.89 -1.23 -5.05
N PRO A 583 -0.19 -0.80 -5.72
CA PRO A 583 -0.93 0.38 -5.30
C PRO A 583 -1.42 0.25 -3.85
N PRO A 584 -1.42 1.34 -3.05
CA PRO A 584 -1.83 1.29 -1.64
C PRO A 584 -3.26 0.83 -1.41
N HIS A 585 -4.15 0.89 -2.41
CA HIS A 585 -5.51 0.38 -2.25
C HIS A 585 -5.63 -1.12 -2.40
N LEU A 586 -4.61 -1.83 -2.90
CA LEU A 586 -4.67 -3.26 -3.15
C LEU A 586 -3.94 -4.04 -2.04
N VAL A 587 -4.61 -5.03 -1.45
CA VAL A 587 -3.98 -5.90 -0.45
C VAL A 587 -4.47 -7.34 -0.57
N TYR A 588 -3.61 -8.31 -0.25
CA TYR A 588 -4.01 -9.71 -0.16
C TYR A 588 -4.72 -9.99 1.17
N SER A 589 -5.90 -10.60 1.10
CA SER A 589 -6.71 -11.00 2.25
C SER A 589 -6.56 -12.50 2.49
N HIS A 590 -5.82 -12.88 3.54
CA HIS A 590 -5.67 -14.30 3.90
C HIS A 590 -7.02 -14.95 4.27
N ALA A 591 -7.95 -14.21 4.86
CA ALA A 591 -9.26 -14.74 5.25
C ALA A 591 -10.15 -15.09 4.04
N HIS A 592 -9.98 -14.38 2.93
CA HIS A 592 -10.79 -14.57 1.72
C HIS A 592 -10.00 -15.27 0.59
N GLU A 593 -8.70 -15.51 0.79
CA GLU A 593 -7.75 -16.01 -0.21
C GLU A 593 -7.70 -15.21 -1.52
N THR A 594 -8.14 -13.95 -1.49
CA THR A 594 -8.24 -13.06 -2.64
C THR A 594 -7.59 -11.71 -2.39
N ALA A 595 -7.29 -10.98 -3.48
CA ALA A 595 -6.94 -9.57 -3.40
C ALA A 595 -8.23 -8.77 -3.15
N ILE A 596 -8.17 -7.83 -2.19
CA ILE A 596 -9.24 -6.91 -1.85
C ILE A 596 -8.77 -5.48 -2.10
N GLU A 597 -9.73 -4.60 -2.37
CA GLU A 597 -9.50 -3.18 -2.55
C GLU A 597 -9.96 -2.42 -1.30
N ASP A 598 -9.16 -1.45 -0.85
CA ASP A 598 -9.51 -0.45 0.16
C ASP A 598 -8.87 0.90 -0.23
N TRP A 599 -9.69 1.80 -0.74
CA TRP A 599 -9.27 3.07 -1.30
C TRP A 599 -8.90 4.11 -0.22
N THR A 600 -9.11 3.81 1.07
CA THR A 600 -8.82 4.73 2.20
C THR A 600 -7.39 5.26 2.19
N TRP A 601 -6.42 4.41 1.85
CA TRP A 601 -5.00 4.76 1.84
C TRP A 601 -4.46 5.15 0.45
N SER A 602 -5.34 5.30 -0.53
CA SER A 602 -4.98 5.72 -1.90
C SER A 602 -4.78 7.25 -2.01
N VAL A 603 -4.03 7.81 -1.07
CA VAL A 603 -3.88 9.26 -0.84
C VAL A 603 -2.43 9.72 -0.72
N GLY A 604 -2.20 11.03 -0.66
CA GLY A 604 -0.88 11.65 -0.59
C GLY A 604 -0.23 11.82 -1.96
N CYS A 605 0.96 12.42 -1.99
CA CYS A 605 1.68 12.70 -3.24
C CYS A 605 2.58 11.55 -3.66
N ASN A 606 1.98 10.48 -4.20
CA ASN A 606 2.71 9.34 -4.74
C ASN A 606 2.06 8.77 -6.03
N PRO A 607 2.79 7.98 -6.84
CA PRO A 607 2.34 7.51 -8.17
C PRO A 607 1.02 6.74 -8.17
N SER A 608 0.71 6.08 -7.06
CA SER A 608 -0.45 5.20 -6.93
C SER A 608 -1.60 5.86 -6.18
N ALA A 609 -1.42 7.09 -5.69
CA ALA A 609 -2.50 7.86 -5.08
C ALA A 609 -3.52 8.25 -6.14
N VAL A 610 -4.81 8.22 -5.79
CA VAL A 610 -5.89 8.64 -6.67
C VAL A 610 -6.23 10.11 -6.46
N THR A 611 -5.99 10.62 -5.24
CA THR A 611 -6.44 11.94 -4.81
C THR A 611 -5.50 13.08 -5.21
N SER A 612 -4.27 12.78 -5.65
CA SER A 612 -3.26 13.77 -6.05
C SER A 612 -2.51 13.34 -7.32
N GLU A 613 -1.85 14.29 -8.01
CA GLU A 613 -1.06 14.02 -9.22
C GLU A 613 0.43 13.70 -8.96
N GLY A 614 0.80 13.35 -7.72
CA GLY A 614 2.18 13.06 -7.36
C GLY A 614 2.76 11.86 -8.13
N SER A 615 4.02 11.95 -8.55
CA SER A 615 4.75 10.89 -9.29
C SER A 615 6.03 10.44 -8.57
N GLN A 616 6.37 11.07 -7.45
CA GLN A 616 7.52 10.74 -6.62
C GLN A 616 7.15 9.68 -5.59
N LEU A 617 8.03 8.71 -5.39
CA LEU A 617 7.86 7.71 -4.34
C LEU A 617 8.14 8.31 -2.96
N SER A 618 7.23 8.06 -2.01
CA SER A 618 7.47 8.34 -0.59
C SER A 618 8.50 7.39 0.00
N GLU A 619 9.10 7.74 1.14
CA GLU A 619 10.01 6.86 1.87
C GLU A 619 9.33 5.55 2.31
N PHE A 620 8.02 5.57 2.59
CA PHE A 620 7.25 4.33 2.79
C PHE A 620 7.36 3.40 1.58
N GLN A 621 7.16 3.92 0.37
CA GLN A 621 7.24 3.12 -0.84
C GLN A 621 8.67 2.65 -1.12
N GLN A 622 9.68 3.50 -0.89
CA GLN A 622 11.09 3.10 -1.02
C GLN A 622 11.47 1.97 -0.05
N ASP A 623 10.98 2.03 1.19
CA ASP A 623 11.16 0.95 2.16
C ASP A 623 10.48 -0.34 1.72
N VAL A 624 9.26 -0.26 1.14
CA VAL A 624 8.55 -1.42 0.59
C VAL A 624 9.31 -2.05 -0.58
N ILE A 625 9.84 -1.24 -1.49
CA ILE A 625 10.70 -1.70 -2.60
C ILE A 625 11.88 -2.50 -2.05
N ALA A 626 12.59 -1.93 -1.08
CA ALA A 626 13.73 -2.59 -0.47
C ALA A 626 13.34 -3.85 0.31
N ARG A 627 12.20 -3.83 1.02
CA ARG A 627 11.63 -4.98 1.72
C ARG A 627 11.34 -6.13 0.76
N ASN A 628 10.76 -5.87 -0.40
CA ASN A 628 10.43 -6.90 -1.39
C ASN A 628 11.69 -7.60 -1.92
N TYR A 629 12.77 -6.86 -2.19
CA TYR A 629 14.06 -7.45 -2.55
C TYR A 629 14.66 -8.32 -1.44
N ILE A 630 14.57 -7.85 -0.20
CA ILE A 630 15.10 -8.56 0.96
C ILE A 630 14.33 -9.85 1.20
N ILE A 631 12.99 -9.79 1.23
CA ILE A 631 12.14 -10.97 1.44
C ILE A 631 12.41 -12.02 0.37
N THR A 632 12.47 -11.60 -0.89
CA THR A 632 12.77 -12.50 -2.01
C THR A 632 14.11 -13.22 -1.80
N SER A 633 15.18 -12.47 -1.53
CA SER A 633 16.53 -13.04 -1.42
C SER A 633 16.67 -13.93 -0.17
N VAL A 634 16.02 -13.55 0.94
CA VAL A 634 15.99 -14.35 2.16
C VAL A 634 15.24 -15.66 1.93
N GLU A 635 14.05 -15.61 1.33
CA GLU A 635 13.25 -16.80 1.02
C GLU A 635 14.02 -17.76 0.09
N GLU A 636 14.60 -17.26 -1.00
CA GLU A 636 15.43 -18.07 -1.90
C GLU A 636 16.61 -18.71 -1.15
N SER A 637 17.31 -17.95 -0.31
CA SER A 637 18.44 -18.48 0.45
C SER A 637 17.99 -19.59 1.42
N ILE A 638 16.83 -19.45 2.06
CA ILE A 638 16.26 -20.48 2.94
C ILE A 638 15.94 -21.74 2.12
N GLN A 639 15.33 -21.60 0.95
CA GLN A 639 15.01 -22.72 0.06
C GLN A 639 16.28 -23.45 -0.42
N VAL A 640 17.33 -22.72 -0.81
CA VAL A 640 18.62 -23.29 -1.22
C VAL A 640 19.26 -24.08 -0.08
N ILE A 641 19.29 -23.51 1.13
CA ILE A 641 19.84 -24.19 2.31
C ILE A 641 19.03 -25.43 2.68
N ASN A 642 17.70 -25.32 2.72
CA ASN A 642 16.83 -26.45 3.05
C ASN A 642 16.95 -27.60 2.03
N SER A 643 17.01 -27.27 0.74
CA SER A 643 17.23 -28.26 -0.33
C SER A 643 18.58 -28.97 -0.17
N ALA A 644 19.66 -28.23 0.09
CA ALA A 644 20.98 -28.80 0.34
C ALA A 644 21.00 -29.69 1.60
N ILE A 645 20.33 -29.28 2.68
CA ILE A 645 20.19 -30.10 3.90
C ILE A 645 19.40 -31.38 3.62
N GLN A 646 18.31 -31.30 2.86
CA GLN A 646 17.52 -32.48 2.47
C GLN A 646 18.36 -33.49 1.68
N GLN A 647 19.23 -33.01 0.78
CA GLN A 647 20.17 -33.88 0.07
C GLN A 647 21.14 -34.59 1.03
N LEU A 648 21.70 -33.89 2.02
CA LEU A 648 22.54 -34.50 3.05
C LEU A 648 21.82 -35.55 3.89
N VAL A 649 20.54 -35.32 4.22
CA VAL A 649 19.74 -36.26 5.04
C VAL A 649 19.51 -37.58 4.31
N ILE A 650 19.41 -37.56 2.99
CA ILE A 650 19.23 -38.77 2.17
C ILE A 650 20.52 -39.60 2.13
N GLU A 651 21.69 -38.97 2.26
CA GLU A 651 22.98 -39.63 2.16
C GLU A 651 23.32 -40.48 3.39
N ARG A 652 23.55 -41.79 3.18
CA ARG A 652 23.98 -42.70 4.24
C ARG A 652 25.50 -42.69 4.37
N THR A 653 25.99 -42.45 5.58
CA THR A 653 27.42 -42.57 5.89
C THR A 653 27.78 -44.03 6.17
N THR A 654 28.84 -44.51 5.53
CA THR A 654 29.48 -45.81 5.82
C THR A 654 30.78 -45.57 6.58
N GLU A 655 31.37 -46.59 7.21
CA GLU A 655 32.64 -46.46 7.95
C GLU A 655 33.77 -45.86 7.07
N LYS A 656 33.84 -46.24 5.79
CA LYS A 656 34.79 -45.69 4.81
C LYS A 656 34.44 -44.24 4.42
N GLY A 657 33.16 -43.93 4.25
CA GLY A 657 32.67 -42.58 3.93
C GLY A 657 32.78 -41.57 5.09
N PHE A 658 32.70 -42.03 6.34
CA PHE A 658 32.70 -41.17 7.52
C PHE A 658 34.00 -40.35 7.66
N LYS A 659 35.15 -40.94 7.34
CA LYS A 659 36.44 -40.21 7.36
C LYS A 659 36.47 -39.05 6.35
N ILE A 660 35.89 -39.27 5.15
CA ILE A 660 35.80 -38.26 4.09
C ILE A 660 34.82 -37.16 4.51
N PHE A 661 33.64 -37.54 5.03
CA PHE A 661 32.65 -36.60 5.55
C PHE A 661 33.24 -35.72 6.66
N LYS A 662 33.92 -36.31 7.65
CA LYS A 662 34.53 -35.59 8.78
C LYS A 662 35.57 -34.56 8.33
N ALA A 663 36.26 -34.80 7.21
CA ALA A 663 37.18 -33.81 6.63
C ALA A 663 36.48 -32.61 5.99
N HIS A 664 35.24 -32.78 5.51
CA HIS A 664 34.44 -31.72 4.86
C HIS A 664 33.46 -31.03 5.82
N GLU A 665 33.12 -31.65 6.95
CA GLU A 665 32.18 -31.17 7.96
C GLU A 665 32.46 -29.72 8.39
N SER A 666 33.72 -29.42 8.79
CA SER A 666 34.11 -28.10 9.26
C SER A 666 33.81 -27.00 8.22
N LYS A 667 34.11 -27.26 6.95
CA LYS A 667 33.84 -26.34 5.84
C LYS A 667 32.34 -26.14 5.62
N MET A 668 31.53 -27.20 5.72
CA MET A 668 30.07 -27.08 5.59
C MET A 668 29.47 -26.28 6.75
N VAL A 669 29.89 -26.55 7.98
CA VAL A 669 29.44 -25.83 9.19
C VAL A 669 29.84 -24.34 9.11
N GLU A 670 31.07 -24.04 8.68
CA GLU A 670 31.53 -22.67 8.46
C GLU A 670 30.65 -21.93 7.43
N LYS A 671 30.37 -22.56 6.29
CA LYS A 671 29.52 -21.98 5.24
C LYS A 671 28.07 -21.79 5.70
N TYR A 672 27.52 -22.74 6.44
CA TYR A 672 26.19 -22.61 7.05
C TYR A 672 26.13 -21.45 8.05
N ASN A 673 27.12 -21.37 8.95
CA ASN A 673 27.20 -20.29 9.93
C ASN A 673 27.35 -18.91 9.28
N ALA A 674 28.06 -18.81 8.15
CA ALA A 674 28.15 -17.59 7.37
C ALA A 674 26.76 -17.13 6.88
N VAL A 675 25.95 -18.03 6.33
CA VAL A 675 24.57 -17.73 5.87
C VAL A 675 23.69 -17.30 7.04
N VAL A 676 23.70 -18.06 8.14
CA VAL A 676 22.93 -17.71 9.34
C VAL A 676 23.35 -16.35 9.91
N SER A 677 24.65 -16.02 9.88
CA SER A 677 25.15 -14.72 10.32
C SER A 677 24.61 -13.59 9.44
N LEU A 678 24.49 -13.80 8.13
CA LEU A 678 23.91 -12.83 7.20
C LEU A 678 22.41 -12.66 7.46
N TRP A 679 21.64 -13.74 7.67
CA TRP A 679 20.23 -13.64 8.05
C TRP A 679 20.03 -12.79 9.32
N ARG A 680 20.85 -13.01 10.35
CA ARG A 680 20.80 -12.20 11.60
C ARG A 680 21.12 -10.73 11.34
N ARG A 681 22.12 -10.44 10.50
CA ARG A 681 22.50 -9.05 10.16
C ARG A 681 21.40 -8.35 9.36
N VAL A 682 20.81 -9.02 8.38
CA VAL A 682 19.68 -8.52 7.59
C VAL A 682 18.50 -8.20 8.51
N SER A 683 18.12 -9.14 9.37
CA SER A 683 17.04 -8.93 10.35
C SER A 683 17.30 -7.74 11.29
N ALA A 684 18.53 -7.61 11.81
CA ALA A 684 18.90 -6.49 12.67
C ALA A 684 18.85 -5.13 11.96
N MET A 685 19.27 -5.07 10.68
CA MET A 685 19.21 -3.85 9.87
C MET A 685 17.77 -3.48 9.50
N SER A 686 16.95 -4.46 9.09
CA SER A 686 15.52 -4.24 8.81
C SER A 686 14.75 -3.77 10.03
N LYS A 687 15.10 -4.26 11.24
CA LYS A 687 14.50 -3.78 12.50
C LYS A 687 14.72 -2.28 12.73
N GLY A 688 15.85 -1.73 12.33
CA GLY A 688 16.16 -0.29 12.44
C GLY A 688 15.76 0.53 11.22
N LEU A 689 14.90 0.01 10.32
CA LEU A 689 14.51 0.64 9.05
C LEU A 689 15.70 1.02 8.13
N ARG A 690 16.85 0.35 8.30
CA ARG A 690 18.06 0.55 7.50
C ARG A 690 18.04 -0.35 6.26
N TYR A 691 16.93 -0.30 5.51
CA TYR A 691 16.71 -1.18 4.37
C TYR A 691 17.76 -1.00 3.27
N GLY A 692 18.20 0.24 3.00
CA GLY A 692 19.25 0.50 2.02
C GLY A 692 20.59 -0.20 2.32
N ASP A 693 20.93 -0.38 3.61
CA ASP A 693 22.12 -1.13 4.02
C ASP A 693 21.89 -2.65 3.99
N ALA A 694 20.69 -3.09 4.37
CA ALA A 694 20.31 -4.51 4.29
C ALA A 694 20.35 -5.03 2.85
N VAL A 695 19.85 -4.25 1.88
CA VAL A 695 19.83 -4.61 0.45
C VAL A 695 21.25 -4.88 -0.09
N LYS A 696 22.29 -4.17 0.39
CA LYS A 696 23.68 -4.42 -0.01
C LYS A 696 24.18 -5.83 0.35
N LEU A 697 23.55 -6.46 1.35
CA LEU A 697 23.90 -7.81 1.77
C LEU A 697 23.31 -8.90 0.86
N MET A 698 22.38 -8.57 -0.04
CA MET A 698 21.63 -9.58 -0.82
C MET A 698 22.55 -10.39 -1.75
N SER A 699 23.47 -9.72 -2.45
CA SER A 699 24.47 -10.39 -3.30
C SER A 699 25.37 -11.33 -2.49
N MET A 700 25.84 -10.88 -1.31
CA MET A 700 26.62 -11.73 -0.40
C MET A 700 25.82 -12.90 0.17
N LEU A 701 24.52 -12.73 0.39
CA LEU A 701 23.64 -13.79 0.88
C LEU A 701 23.40 -14.86 -0.20
N GLU A 702 23.20 -14.44 -1.45
CA GLU A 702 23.12 -15.34 -2.60
C GLU A 702 24.42 -16.13 -2.77
N ASP A 703 25.57 -15.47 -2.76
CA ASP A 703 26.88 -16.12 -2.85
C ASP A 703 27.14 -17.09 -1.69
N ALA A 704 26.78 -16.70 -0.46
CA ALA A 704 26.98 -17.55 0.72
C ALA A 704 26.08 -18.80 0.68
N SER A 705 24.81 -18.66 0.29
CA SER A 705 23.87 -19.79 0.18
C SER A 705 24.24 -20.76 -0.94
N ASN A 706 24.62 -20.25 -2.12
CA ASN A 706 25.18 -21.04 -3.22
C ASN A 706 26.50 -21.71 -2.83
N GLY A 707 27.34 -21.02 -2.05
CA GLY A 707 28.59 -21.55 -1.50
C GLY A 707 28.38 -22.73 -0.55
N PHE A 708 27.34 -22.69 0.30
CA PHE A 708 26.95 -23.82 1.13
C PHE A 708 26.44 -24.99 0.28
N SER A 709 25.49 -24.74 -0.63
CA SER A 709 24.96 -25.78 -1.53
C SER A 709 26.06 -26.46 -2.36
N SER A 710 27.02 -25.68 -2.86
CA SER A 710 28.19 -26.22 -3.58
C SER A 710 29.10 -27.08 -2.68
N ALA A 711 29.30 -26.68 -1.42
CA ALA A 711 30.07 -27.47 -0.45
C ALA A 711 29.38 -28.80 -0.13
N VAL A 712 28.05 -28.80 -0.01
CA VAL A 712 27.23 -30.01 0.14
C VAL A 712 27.38 -30.91 -1.07
N ASN A 713 27.12 -30.40 -2.28
CA ASN A 713 27.21 -31.18 -3.52
C ASN A 713 28.60 -31.79 -3.72
N SER A 714 29.67 -31.04 -3.39
CA SER A 714 31.05 -31.54 -3.43
C SER A 714 31.29 -32.66 -2.41
N THR A 715 30.70 -32.58 -1.22
CA THR A 715 30.78 -33.62 -0.20
C THR A 715 30.04 -34.88 -0.66
N ILE A 716 28.82 -34.75 -1.17
CA ILE A 716 28.02 -35.85 -1.72
C ILE A 716 28.76 -36.53 -2.87
N SER A 717 29.32 -35.75 -3.80
CA SER A 717 30.12 -36.26 -4.92
C SER A 717 31.36 -37.05 -4.45
N SER A 718 31.90 -36.73 -3.29
CA SER A 718 33.04 -37.45 -2.69
C SER A 718 32.60 -38.74 -1.97
N LEU A 719 31.34 -38.83 -1.53
CA LEU A 719 30.77 -40.01 -0.86
C LEU A 719 30.24 -41.05 -1.86
N HIS A 720 29.69 -40.60 -2.99
CA HIS A 720 29.01 -41.45 -3.99
C HIS A 720 29.91 -42.57 -4.58
N PRO A 721 31.20 -42.34 -4.96
CA PRO A 721 32.09 -43.39 -5.46
C PRO A 721 32.38 -44.49 -4.42
N VAL A 722 32.34 -44.17 -3.13
CA VAL A 722 32.55 -45.11 -2.02
C VAL A 722 31.30 -45.97 -1.79
N GLN A 723 30.11 -45.46 -2.12
CA GLN A 723 28.86 -46.22 -2.06
C GLN A 723 28.63 -47.07 -3.33
N CYS A 724 29.01 -46.57 -4.51
CA CYS A 724 28.91 -47.30 -5.78
C CYS A 724 29.93 -48.43 -5.91
N THR A 725 31.06 -48.34 -5.22
CA THR A 725 31.96 -49.49 -4.98
C THR A 725 31.38 -50.38 -3.88
N ARG A 726 30.18 -50.91 -4.11
CA ARG A 726 29.82 -52.20 -3.50
C ARG A 726 30.95 -53.14 -3.87
N GLU A 727 31.75 -53.57 -2.90
CA GLU A 727 32.60 -54.75 -3.01
C GLU A 727 31.69 -55.91 -3.40
N ARG A 728 31.35 -56.04 -4.69
CA ARG A 728 30.94 -57.30 -5.26
C ARG A 728 32.18 -58.15 -5.13
N LYS A 729 32.28 -58.90 -4.03
CA LYS A 729 33.03 -60.15 -4.05
C LYS A 729 32.42 -60.93 -5.21
N VAL A 730 33.06 -60.84 -6.37
CA VAL A 730 32.85 -61.83 -7.41
C VAL A 730 33.47 -63.07 -6.81
N ASP A 731 32.64 -63.90 -6.18
CA ASP A 731 33.00 -65.30 -5.97
C ASP A 731 33.12 -65.88 -7.38
N VAL A 732 34.31 -65.71 -7.96
CA VAL A 732 34.74 -66.57 -9.04
C VAL A 732 34.93 -67.92 -8.35
N GLN A 733 33.87 -68.75 -8.36
CA GLN A 733 34.06 -70.18 -8.27
C GLN A 733 34.95 -70.53 -9.47
N LEU A 734 36.26 -70.55 -9.23
CA LEU A 734 37.24 -71.15 -10.11
C LEU A 734 36.92 -72.64 -10.10
N ASP A 735 35.98 -73.02 -10.95
CA ASP A 735 35.65 -74.40 -11.22
C ASP A 735 36.89 -75.01 -11.89
N LEU A 736 37.69 -75.74 -11.09
CA LEU A 736 38.96 -76.35 -11.49
C LEU A 736 38.81 -77.28 -12.71
N THR A 737 37.58 -77.61 -13.08
CA THR A 737 37.18 -78.39 -14.25
C THR A 737 37.30 -77.64 -15.58
N THR A 738 37.45 -76.30 -15.55
CA THR A 738 37.62 -75.48 -16.77
C THR A 738 39.07 -75.38 -17.26
N LEU A 739 40.05 -75.60 -16.37
CA LEU A 739 41.49 -75.65 -16.71
C LEU A 739 41.86 -76.71 -17.78
N PRO A 740 41.36 -77.96 -17.75
CA PRO A 740 41.65 -78.93 -18.81
C PRO A 740 41.04 -78.56 -20.16
N ALA A 741 39.90 -77.86 -20.19
CA ALA A 741 39.28 -77.39 -21.44
C ALA A 741 40.14 -76.31 -22.13
N PHE A 742 40.69 -75.36 -21.36
CA PHE A 742 41.62 -74.36 -21.90
C PHE A 742 42.94 -74.99 -22.37
N LEU A 743 43.46 -76.00 -21.67
CA LEU A 743 44.65 -76.76 -22.10
C LEU A 743 44.40 -77.53 -23.41
N ALA A 744 43.22 -78.13 -23.58
CA ALA A 744 42.87 -78.83 -24.81
C ALA A 744 42.77 -77.88 -26.02
N VAL A 745 42.17 -76.70 -25.83
CA VAL A 745 42.09 -75.66 -26.86
C VAL A 745 43.48 -75.11 -27.20
N PHE A 746 44.34 -74.92 -26.21
CA PHE A 746 45.71 -74.46 -26.42
C PHE A 746 46.57 -75.51 -27.17
N LEU A 747 46.42 -76.80 -26.84
CA LEU A 747 47.07 -77.91 -27.55
C LEU A 747 46.59 -78.03 -29.00
N LEU A 748 45.30 -77.84 -29.25
CA LEU A 748 44.71 -77.81 -30.60
C LEU A 748 45.24 -76.64 -31.43
N LEU A 749 45.29 -75.44 -30.85
CA LEU A 749 45.86 -74.25 -31.50
C LEU A 749 47.34 -74.42 -31.78
N TRP A 750 48.09 -75.03 -30.85
CA TRP A 750 49.51 -75.33 -31.06
C TRP A 750 49.74 -76.33 -32.19
N PHE A 751 48.88 -77.34 -32.33
CA PHE A 751 48.95 -78.30 -33.43
C PHE A 751 48.57 -77.67 -34.79
N LEU A 752 47.58 -76.78 -34.80
CA LEU A 752 47.11 -76.08 -36.00
C LEU A 752 48.10 -75.02 -36.51
N LEU A 753 48.79 -74.33 -35.60
CA LEU A 753 49.72 -73.24 -35.92
C LEU A 753 51.18 -73.70 -36.06
N ARG A 754 51.45 -75.02 -36.00
CA ARG A 754 52.81 -75.55 -36.17
C ARG A 754 53.26 -75.41 -37.63
N PRO A 755 54.32 -74.63 -37.93
CA PRO A 755 54.73 -74.39 -39.31
C PRO A 755 55.21 -75.67 -39.98
N ARG A 756 54.59 -76.04 -41.11
CA ARG A 756 55.02 -77.17 -41.95
C ARG A 756 56.34 -76.81 -42.63
N ARG A 757 57.35 -77.68 -42.48
CA ARG A 757 58.69 -77.51 -43.10
C ARG A 757 58.58 -77.33 -44.61
N PRO A 758 59.35 -76.41 -45.23
CA PRO A 758 59.35 -76.22 -46.67
C PRO A 758 59.93 -77.47 -47.37
N LYS A 759 59.22 -77.98 -48.38
CA LYS A 759 59.72 -79.05 -49.26
C LYS A 759 60.89 -78.52 -50.11
N PRO A 760 61.98 -79.28 -50.30
CA PRO A 760 63.09 -78.87 -51.16
C PRO A 760 62.68 -78.90 -52.63
N LYS A 761 63.04 -77.86 -53.39
CA LYS A 761 62.95 -77.84 -54.85
C LYS A 761 64.10 -78.67 -55.43
N ILE A 762 63.76 -79.66 -56.25
CA ILE A 762 64.67 -80.29 -57.21
C ILE A 762 64.29 -79.72 -58.59
N ASN A 763 65.32 -79.36 -59.37
CA ASN A 763 65.25 -78.69 -60.68
C ASN A 763 64.27 -79.33 -61.66
#